data_AF-A0AA97EPV2-F1
#
_entry.id   AF-A0AA97EPV2-F1
#
_cell.length_a   1.000
_cell.length_b   1.000
_cell.length_c   1.000
_cell.angle_alpha   90.00
_cell.angle_beta   90.00
_cell.angle_gamma   90.00
#
_symmetry.space_group_name_H-M   'P 1'
#
loop_
_entity.id
_entity.type
_entity.pdbx_description
1 polymer ?
#
loop_
_entity_poly.entity_id
_entity_poly.type
_entity_poly.pdbx_seq_one_letter_code
_entity_poly.pdbx_strand_id
1 'polypeptide(L)'
;MKLKLTTLLFLVGLILSAQKQLQPYNFSITEDGKTESILIYASAEAVNSITFTLKNTENETLKREKENEEGVEDITFKVFPFTEVIFRKKLIENISKIIEKDTSKPEFSRLKAKIKPLDKKGESENNLKNKEEIKKDSITEGLEKENKKLKEENETFKTRKEAVYIIRNIYQFFNALVITAFQYDNEPVAGVLNYNLDSLIVIKKTIQGLDTDFYFKKQAKFIRNHILNEEKKEKSDELIQQIKEFYKNKDIINQRLNNTNNLKRYVLLEDNYVIEIENYIKKETDGFLKFLRTYDNARVLKELYEFNQNSRKGLWSRAKSEFKKHATHKLKEYYNIYELSRMKDGVISKYYELKKEVKSLKRQDSLNQVNLNANLNLISFKNDSITSLKSLKDTLNYGLEKIKRELINQQIQIDNLHKKEMEYYQNWSSIAEKTTHADSIEKARKQYDSIKELNRQKIFEYNRLFERKTKSRRKELSDVNSAIGRISTDIDDLKNDNNSLLDKTNVHKSQILKKAIEEYNLIIKNQEIIKHFPLWVIKAKEIELDFNDGFLEHMKVVGEILKPHYKETVDKDLKQFFKEGLVKEILNDIFGKQLVFQNDFPFGFSSKSDFADLHNYSLYQSEGQEKIFSLPVTNVISYIQRHQNDRLDFSPKDQVVRLPLDDPNMKGEIELKKETSSKILSVNIFTDFNGFQENTENGLLQMEVDKKIPIWTKRMNLRLGRSSNFGFVNYANFNLSWQKIGEEDKELVLAKSNRFENNQQVTDFYTTYLDLVKHENISVGVDLNIASFDFPLAKTRLELNTGAHYGRIKVVDKKIEPLPDGATSTTRDFEETINMIRLYPDIMLWIRPEERFGGYLRYRPFRTIVPNNEKFFSVSSGKDFEENQILSKNWLNRFELSAFFTPSSDSDNKFFFRYRYTNNSTWETNGYSEVQVGYLAYLKF
;
A
#
# COMPACT_ATOMS: atom_id res chain seq x y z
N MET A 1 8.28 13.83 8.45
CA MET A 1 9.71 13.92 8.10
C MET A 1 10.02 15.36 7.72
N LYS A 2 10.89 16.06 8.45
CA LYS A 2 11.36 17.41 8.10
C LYS A 2 12.70 17.29 7.37
N LEU A 3 12.67 16.97 6.08
CA LEU A 3 13.87 17.08 5.24
C LEU A 3 14.10 18.58 5.02
N LYS A 4 15.15 19.16 5.61
CA LYS A 4 15.41 20.60 5.53
C LYS A 4 15.90 20.95 4.12
N LEU A 5 15.32 22.00 3.54
CA LEU A 5 15.68 22.62 2.25
C LEU A 5 17.19 22.90 2.10
N THR A 6 17.91 23.05 3.22
CA THR A 6 19.37 23.18 3.28
C THR A 6 20.11 21.96 2.73
N THR A 7 19.58 20.73 2.87
CA THR A 7 20.23 19.53 2.34
C THR A 7 20.16 19.47 0.81
N LEU A 8 19.08 19.97 0.21
CA LEU A 8 18.91 20.06 -1.25
C LEU A 8 19.82 21.14 -1.85
N LEU A 9 19.90 22.32 -1.22
CA LEU A 9 20.80 23.41 -1.64
C LEU A 9 22.28 23.02 -1.52
N PHE A 10 22.65 22.24 -0.49
CA PHE A 10 24.01 21.72 -0.33
C PHE A 10 24.40 20.73 -1.45
N LEU A 11 23.44 19.92 -1.91
CA LEU A 11 23.65 18.97 -3.00
C LEU A 11 23.85 19.66 -4.36
N VAL A 12 23.10 20.73 -4.64
CA VAL A 12 23.28 21.56 -5.85
C VAL A 12 24.63 22.29 -5.83
N GLY A 13 25.08 22.77 -4.67
CA GLY A 13 26.40 23.40 -4.52
C GLY A 13 27.58 22.44 -4.72
N LEU A 14 27.44 21.17 -4.29
CA LEU A 14 28.46 20.15 -4.50
C LEU A 14 28.54 19.66 -5.96
N ILE A 15 27.43 19.60 -6.67
CA ILE A 15 27.40 19.22 -8.10
C ILE A 15 28.10 20.29 -8.96
N LEU A 16 28.00 21.57 -8.59
CA LEU A 16 28.66 22.66 -9.31
C LEU A 16 30.17 22.79 -9.05
N SER A 17 30.72 22.07 -8.05
CA SER A 17 32.14 22.22 -7.62
C SER A 17 33.05 21.04 -7.97
N ALA A 18 32.53 19.98 -8.61
CA ALA A 18 33.30 18.79 -8.97
C ALA A 18 33.83 18.82 -10.42
N GLN A 19 34.77 19.72 -10.73
CA GLN A 19 35.55 19.60 -11.97
C GLN A 19 36.64 18.53 -11.79
N LYS A 20 36.43 17.33 -12.34
CA LYS A 20 37.49 16.32 -12.41
C LYS A 20 38.54 16.77 -13.42
N GLN A 21 39.73 17.11 -12.93
CA GLN A 21 40.90 17.36 -13.77
C GLN A 21 41.42 16.01 -14.30
N LEU A 22 41.49 15.84 -15.62
CA LEU A 22 42.05 14.63 -16.25
C LEU A 22 43.58 14.60 -16.06
N GLN A 23 44.19 13.41 -16.13
CA GLN A 23 45.66 13.29 -16.06
C GLN A 23 46.30 14.15 -17.16
N PRO A 24 47.32 14.98 -16.82
CA PRO A 24 47.97 15.84 -17.81
C PRO A 24 48.78 15.01 -18.80
N TYR A 25 48.81 15.44 -20.06
CA TYR A 25 49.75 14.92 -21.05
C TYR A 25 51.06 15.70 -20.96
N ASN A 26 52.16 15.01 -20.66
CA ASN A 26 53.49 15.63 -20.70
C ASN A 26 54.04 15.57 -22.12
N PHE A 27 54.10 16.73 -22.78
CA PHE A 27 54.70 16.86 -24.10
C PHE A 27 56.12 17.42 -23.99
N SER A 28 57.11 16.56 -24.25
CA SER A 28 58.53 16.90 -24.16
C SER A 28 59.20 16.86 -25.53
N ILE A 29 60.07 17.83 -25.81
CA ILE A 29 60.97 17.86 -26.97
C ILE A 29 62.40 17.91 -26.47
N THR A 30 63.21 16.91 -26.84
CA THR A 30 64.65 16.90 -26.59
C THR A 30 65.42 17.18 -27.87
N GLU A 31 66.30 18.17 -27.83
CA GLU A 31 67.21 18.52 -28.92
C GLU A 31 68.54 18.97 -28.31
N ASP A 32 69.67 18.50 -28.83
CA ASP A 32 71.01 18.80 -28.30
C ASP A 32 71.16 18.62 -26.77
N GLY A 33 70.59 17.55 -26.23
CA GLY A 33 70.69 17.21 -24.80
C GLY A 33 69.88 18.10 -23.84
N LYS A 34 69.08 19.03 -24.35
CA LYS A 34 68.17 19.87 -23.57
C LYS A 34 66.72 19.52 -23.89
N THR A 35 65.90 19.35 -22.86
CA THR A 35 64.50 18.95 -22.96
C THR A 35 63.59 20.10 -22.53
N GLU A 36 62.73 20.57 -23.43
CA GLU A 36 61.62 21.48 -23.11
C GLU A 36 60.35 20.64 -22.94
N SER A 37 59.54 20.93 -21.92
CA SER A 37 58.30 20.19 -21.68
C SER A 37 57.14 21.13 -21.36
N ILE A 38 55.98 20.83 -21.92
CA ILE A 38 54.70 21.43 -21.52
C ILE A 38 53.77 20.36 -20.99
N LEU A 39 53.05 20.70 -19.93
CA LEU A 39 51.95 19.89 -19.42
C LEU A 39 50.65 20.41 -20.03
N ILE A 40 49.94 19.53 -20.73
CA ILE A 40 48.62 19.83 -21.28
C ILE A 40 47.59 19.27 -20.32
N TYR A 41 46.85 20.13 -19.65
CA TYR A 41 45.73 19.74 -18.79
C TYR A 41 44.43 19.82 -19.59
N ALA A 42 43.55 18.85 -19.37
CA ALA A 42 42.20 18.87 -19.92
C ALA A 42 41.19 18.92 -18.76
N SER A 43 40.24 19.86 -18.84
CA SER A 43 39.06 19.91 -17.98
C SER A 43 37.81 19.85 -18.84
N ALA A 44 36.86 19.01 -18.43
CA ALA A 44 35.54 18.99 -19.03
C ALA A 44 34.71 20.11 -18.41
N GLU A 45 34.42 21.16 -19.17
CA GLU A 45 33.47 22.21 -18.76
C GLU A 45 32.03 21.87 -19.16
N ALA A 46 31.85 21.16 -20.28
CA ALA A 46 30.57 20.66 -20.75
C ALA A 46 30.77 19.38 -21.60
N VAL A 47 29.69 18.62 -21.83
CA VAL A 47 29.68 17.30 -22.48
C VAL A 47 30.41 17.26 -23.84
N ASN A 48 30.47 18.40 -24.53
CA ASN A 48 31.09 18.47 -25.86
C ASN A 48 32.29 19.43 -25.95
N SER A 49 32.61 20.17 -24.89
CA SER A 49 33.70 21.14 -24.90
C SER A 49 34.73 20.80 -23.84
N ILE A 50 35.93 20.46 -24.30
CA ILE A 50 37.09 20.25 -23.44
C ILE A 50 37.91 21.55 -23.45
N THR A 51 38.13 22.11 -22.27
CA THR A 51 39.07 23.22 -22.07
C THR A 51 40.45 22.62 -21.83
N PHE A 52 41.41 23.05 -22.62
CA PHE A 52 42.81 22.69 -22.45
C PHE A 52 43.56 23.86 -21.83
N THR A 53 44.34 23.59 -20.79
CA THR A 53 45.22 24.56 -20.15
C THR A 53 46.66 24.12 -20.34
N LEU A 54 47.50 25.01 -20.88
CA LEU A 54 48.93 24.73 -21.04
C LEU A 54 49.68 25.19 -19.79
N LYS A 55 50.54 24.33 -19.25
CA LYS A 55 51.34 24.62 -18.08
C LYS A 55 52.81 24.23 -18.28
N ASN A 56 53.71 24.85 -17.51
CA ASN A 56 55.10 24.42 -17.46
C ASN A 56 55.27 23.18 -16.55
N THR A 57 56.50 22.67 -16.43
CA THR A 57 56.84 21.53 -15.56
C THR A 57 56.67 21.81 -14.07
N GLU A 58 56.61 23.08 -13.68
CA GLU A 58 56.32 23.53 -12.31
C GLU A 58 54.80 23.66 -12.04
N ASN A 59 53.97 23.27 -13.01
CA ASN A 59 52.50 23.32 -12.94
C ASN A 59 51.94 24.76 -12.83
N GLU A 60 52.70 25.75 -13.30
CA GLU A 60 52.24 27.12 -13.51
C GLU A 60 51.61 27.28 -14.90
N THR A 61 50.51 28.03 -15.00
CA THR A 61 49.84 28.28 -16.28
C THR A 61 50.71 29.14 -17.19
N LEU A 62 50.91 28.68 -18.43
CA LEU A 62 51.61 29.45 -19.46
C LEU A 62 50.74 30.65 -19.85
N LYS A 63 51.39 31.77 -20.15
CA LYS A 63 50.69 33.04 -20.45
C LYS A 63 50.90 33.49 -21.89
N ARG A 64 49.91 34.19 -22.44
CA ARG A 64 49.97 34.89 -23.72
C ARG A 64 49.62 36.37 -23.56
N GLU A 65 50.02 37.19 -24.52
CA GLU A 65 49.61 38.59 -24.57
C GLU A 65 48.13 38.66 -24.91
N LYS A 66 47.38 39.55 -24.25
CA LYS A 66 45.98 39.79 -24.60
C LYS A 66 45.91 40.47 -25.97
N GLU A 67 45.05 39.98 -26.85
CA GLU A 67 44.98 40.46 -28.26
C GLU A 67 44.57 41.94 -28.40
N ASN A 68 44.04 42.59 -27.36
CA ASN A 68 43.56 43.97 -27.42
C ASN A 68 43.75 44.79 -26.12
N GLU A 69 44.61 44.36 -25.18
CA GLU A 69 44.84 45.06 -23.90
C GLU A 69 46.29 44.91 -23.43
N GLU A 70 46.83 45.90 -22.69
CA GLU A 70 48.06 45.70 -21.92
C GLU A 70 47.80 44.66 -20.82
N GLY A 71 48.40 43.47 -20.97
CA GLY A 71 48.28 42.42 -19.98
C GLY A 71 48.61 41.04 -20.53
N VAL A 72 48.71 40.10 -19.60
CA VAL A 72 48.94 38.68 -19.88
C VAL A 72 47.75 37.87 -19.39
N GLU A 73 47.36 36.87 -20.17
CA GLU A 73 46.29 35.93 -19.80
C GLU A 73 46.77 34.48 -19.88
N ASP A 74 46.12 33.62 -19.10
CA ASP A 74 46.38 32.19 -19.06
C ASP A 74 46.02 31.53 -20.40
N ILE A 75 46.92 30.70 -20.93
CA ILE A 75 46.70 29.99 -22.18
C ILE A 75 45.73 28.84 -21.95
N THR A 76 44.47 29.14 -22.24
CA THR A 76 43.37 28.20 -22.23
C THR A 76 42.67 28.20 -23.60
N PHE A 77 42.29 27.02 -24.08
CA PHE A 77 41.54 26.93 -25.32
C PHE A 77 40.48 25.84 -25.27
N LYS A 78 39.30 26.16 -25.82
CA LYS A 78 38.17 25.22 -25.92
C LYS A 78 38.17 24.55 -27.28
N VAL A 79 37.87 23.25 -27.28
CA VAL A 79 37.71 22.48 -28.52
C VAL A 79 36.30 21.94 -28.57
N PHE A 80 35.52 22.43 -29.55
CA PHE A 80 34.16 21.97 -29.85
C PHE A 80 33.90 22.06 -31.37
N PRO A 81 33.40 21.00 -32.03
CA PRO A 81 33.40 19.62 -31.54
C PRO A 81 34.83 19.09 -31.34
N PHE A 82 35.01 18.09 -30.47
CA PHE A 82 36.34 17.49 -30.20
C PHE A 82 36.82 16.60 -31.36
N THR A 83 37.33 17.24 -32.41
CA THR A 83 37.92 16.59 -33.59
C THR A 83 39.42 16.79 -33.63
N GLU A 84 40.15 15.85 -34.23
CA GLU A 84 41.61 15.95 -34.43
C GLU A 84 42.00 17.27 -35.11
N VAL A 85 41.20 17.70 -36.10
CA VAL A 85 41.45 18.92 -36.89
C VAL A 85 41.33 20.18 -36.04
N ILE A 86 40.24 20.33 -35.28
CA ILE A 86 40.00 21.52 -34.44
C ILE A 86 40.98 21.54 -33.27
N PHE A 87 41.21 20.40 -32.62
CA PHE A 87 42.18 20.26 -31.54
C PHE A 87 43.58 20.67 -32.02
N ARG A 88 44.02 20.14 -33.17
CA ARG A 88 45.30 20.49 -33.78
C ARG A 88 45.42 21.97 -34.05
N LYS A 89 44.43 22.58 -34.71
CA LYS A 89 44.44 24.01 -35.04
C LYS A 89 44.58 24.86 -33.78
N LYS A 90 43.77 24.59 -32.76
CA LYS A 90 43.77 25.36 -31.50
C LYS A 90 45.03 25.14 -30.67
N LEU A 91 45.56 23.92 -30.61
CA LEU A 91 46.81 23.63 -29.91
C LEU A 91 48.00 24.38 -30.55
N ILE A 92 48.10 24.35 -31.88
CA ILE A 92 49.15 25.06 -32.63
C ILE A 92 49.07 26.57 -32.36
N GLU A 93 47.87 27.15 -32.55
CA GLU A 93 47.61 28.58 -32.36
C GLU A 93 48.03 29.06 -30.96
N ASN A 94 47.75 28.25 -29.93
CA ASN A 94 48.05 28.62 -28.56
C ASN A 94 49.51 28.41 -28.18
N ILE A 95 50.18 27.38 -28.70
CA ILE A 95 51.62 27.20 -28.49
C ILE A 95 52.43 28.32 -29.15
N SER A 96 52.01 28.81 -30.33
CA SER A 96 52.70 29.94 -30.99
C SER A 96 52.64 31.24 -30.19
N LYS A 97 51.62 31.41 -29.34
CA LYS A 97 51.37 32.62 -28.55
C LYS A 97 51.99 32.62 -27.14
N ILE A 98 52.73 31.57 -26.75
CA ILE A 98 53.39 31.49 -25.44
C ILE A 98 54.40 32.64 -25.27
N ILE A 99 54.23 33.47 -24.24
CA ILE A 99 55.23 34.46 -23.83
C ILE A 99 56.39 33.73 -23.15
N GLU A 100 57.62 34.05 -23.55
CA GLU A 100 58.81 33.59 -22.86
C GLU A 100 58.99 34.43 -21.60
N LYS A 101 59.00 33.77 -20.43
CA LYS A 101 59.05 34.41 -19.10
C LYS A 101 60.31 35.26 -18.90
N ASP A 102 61.33 35.05 -19.73
CA ASP A 102 62.62 35.73 -19.71
C ASP A 102 63.20 35.83 -21.14
N THR A 103 63.41 37.04 -21.67
CA THR A 103 64.03 37.26 -22.99
C THR A 103 65.48 36.74 -23.07
N SER A 104 66.11 36.41 -21.93
CA SER A 104 67.45 35.84 -21.84
C SER A 104 67.49 34.31 -21.79
N LYS A 105 66.35 33.65 -21.58
CA LYS A 105 66.20 32.18 -21.57
C LYS A 105 64.91 31.79 -22.32
N PRO A 106 64.99 31.50 -23.61
CA PRO A 106 63.80 31.23 -24.41
C PRO A 106 63.32 29.79 -24.18
N GLU A 107 62.69 29.55 -23.02
CA GLU A 107 62.29 28.23 -22.47
C GLU A 107 61.29 27.45 -23.35
N PHE A 108 60.78 28.06 -24.43
CA PHE A 108 59.83 27.43 -25.35
C PHE A 108 60.13 27.72 -26.84
N SER A 109 61.32 28.23 -27.15
CA SER A 109 61.68 28.58 -28.54
C SER A 109 61.76 27.36 -29.45
N ARG A 110 62.22 26.22 -28.92
CA ARG A 110 62.36 24.98 -29.69
C ARG A 110 61.00 24.35 -29.95
N LEU A 111 60.14 24.37 -28.93
CA LEU A 111 58.74 24.00 -29.06
C LEU A 111 58.03 24.80 -30.17
N LYS A 112 58.16 26.13 -30.17
CA LYS A 112 57.62 26.99 -31.23
C LYS A 112 58.22 26.64 -32.58
N ALA A 113 59.54 26.49 -32.66
CA ALA A 113 60.24 26.17 -33.91
C ALA A 113 59.78 24.84 -34.52
N LYS A 114 59.54 23.81 -33.69
CA LYS A 114 59.12 22.48 -34.14
C LYS A 114 57.67 22.42 -34.63
N ILE A 115 56.81 23.31 -34.11
CA ILE A 115 55.38 23.37 -34.47
C ILE A 115 55.09 24.38 -35.59
N LYS A 116 55.91 25.43 -35.74
CA LYS A 116 55.80 26.48 -36.78
C LYS A 116 55.57 25.96 -38.21
N PRO A 117 56.15 24.83 -38.67
CA PRO A 117 55.91 24.31 -40.01
C PRO A 117 54.44 23.89 -40.28
N LEU A 118 53.64 23.70 -39.22
CA LEU A 118 52.24 23.30 -39.30
C LEU A 118 51.27 24.47 -39.46
N ASP A 119 51.67 25.68 -39.08
CA ASP A 119 50.87 26.91 -39.20
C ASP A 119 50.74 27.35 -40.68
N LYS A 120 51.76 27.01 -41.48
CA LYS A 120 51.80 27.28 -42.92
C LYS A 120 51.01 26.23 -43.71
N LYS A 121 49.67 26.23 -43.65
CA LYS A 121 48.85 25.49 -44.62
C LYS A 121 47.44 26.07 -44.84
N GLY A 122 47.38 26.92 -45.86
CA GLY A 122 46.20 27.13 -46.72
C GLY A 122 46.55 27.09 -48.21
N GLU A 123 47.78 27.43 -48.61
CA GLU A 123 48.08 27.74 -50.03
C GLU A 123 48.97 26.73 -50.79
N SER A 124 49.60 25.75 -50.13
CA SER A 124 50.60 24.89 -50.82
C SER A 124 50.08 23.53 -51.31
N GLU A 125 48.99 22.98 -50.75
CA GLU A 125 48.51 21.64 -51.13
C GLU A 125 47.80 21.61 -52.49
N ASN A 126 47.17 22.71 -52.91
CA ASN A 126 46.59 22.82 -54.25
C ASN A 126 47.64 23.13 -55.33
N ASN A 127 48.78 23.74 -54.97
CA ASN A 127 49.83 24.09 -55.92
C ASN A 127 50.80 22.95 -56.24
N LEU A 128 50.86 21.90 -55.41
CA LEU A 128 51.69 20.72 -55.65
C LEU A 128 51.09 19.76 -56.70
N LYS A 129 49.76 19.77 -56.92
CA LYS A 129 49.12 19.00 -57.99
C LYS A 129 49.24 19.63 -59.37
N ASN A 130 49.57 20.92 -59.46
CA ASN A 130 49.66 21.65 -60.74
C ASN A 130 51.10 21.80 -61.28
N LYS A 131 52.10 21.19 -60.63
CA LYS A 131 53.53 21.37 -60.99
C LYS A 131 54.22 20.14 -61.61
N GLU A 132 53.51 19.04 -61.83
CA GLU A 132 54.06 17.86 -62.52
C GLU A 132 53.96 17.93 -64.05
N GLU A 133 53.30 18.94 -64.62
CA GLU A 133 53.36 19.23 -66.05
C GLU A 133 54.06 20.57 -66.29
N ILE A 134 55.35 20.53 -66.60
CA ILE A 134 56.03 21.28 -67.68
C ILE A 134 57.53 20.97 -67.63
N LYS A 135 58.01 20.56 -68.80
CA LYS A 135 59.34 19.99 -69.09
C LYS A 135 60.49 21.00 -69.04
N LYS A 136 61.65 20.45 -68.67
CA LYS A 136 62.95 20.47 -69.38
C LYS A 136 63.22 21.68 -70.28
N ASP A 137 64.16 22.52 -69.85
CA ASP A 137 65.43 22.79 -70.59
C ASP A 137 66.21 23.93 -69.91
N SER A 138 67.13 23.58 -68.99
CA SER A 138 68.39 24.29 -68.72
C SER A 138 69.17 23.52 -67.64
N ILE A 139 69.75 22.39 -68.06
CA ILE A 139 70.47 21.47 -67.19
C ILE A 139 71.88 22.04 -67.03
N THR A 140 72.20 22.62 -65.87
CA THR A 140 73.28 22.19 -64.95
C THR A 140 73.35 23.13 -63.72
N GLU A 141 73.06 24.44 -63.83
CA GLU A 141 72.93 25.33 -62.65
C GLU A 141 71.55 25.24 -61.96
N GLY A 142 70.51 24.85 -62.70
CA GLY A 142 69.18 24.58 -62.15
C GLY A 142 69.17 23.39 -61.19
N LEU A 143 69.94 22.35 -61.47
CA LEU A 143 69.96 21.11 -60.69
C LEU A 143 70.55 21.27 -59.28
N GLU A 144 71.52 22.16 -59.06
CA GLU A 144 72.03 22.42 -57.70
C GLU A 144 71.06 23.26 -56.87
N LYS A 145 70.44 24.29 -57.47
CA LYS A 145 69.38 25.07 -56.80
C LYS A 145 68.14 24.22 -56.53
N GLU A 146 67.80 23.33 -57.45
CA GLU A 146 66.66 22.41 -57.33
C GLU A 146 66.95 21.28 -56.33
N ASN A 147 68.17 20.72 -56.30
CA ASN A 147 68.58 19.75 -55.27
C ASN A 147 68.67 20.38 -53.87
N LYS A 148 69.12 21.64 -53.76
CA LYS A 148 69.11 22.38 -52.48
C LYS A 148 67.67 22.65 -52.03
N LYS A 149 66.80 23.08 -52.95
CA LYS A 149 65.38 23.27 -52.69
C LYS A 149 64.66 21.97 -52.35
N LEU A 150 64.96 20.87 -53.02
CA LEU A 150 64.45 19.52 -52.72
C LEU A 150 64.93 19.02 -51.35
N LYS A 151 66.18 19.29 -50.96
CA LYS A 151 66.69 18.97 -49.61
C LYS A 151 65.97 19.79 -48.55
N GLU A 152 65.81 21.10 -48.75
CA GLU A 152 65.08 21.99 -47.85
C GLU A 152 63.58 21.61 -47.77
N GLU A 153 62.96 21.24 -48.89
CA GLU A 153 61.57 20.75 -48.95
C GLU A 153 61.43 19.38 -48.27
N ASN A 154 62.39 18.46 -48.44
CA ASN A 154 62.39 17.16 -47.78
C ASN A 154 62.60 17.27 -46.27
N GLU A 155 63.48 18.14 -45.79
CA GLU A 155 63.64 18.42 -44.36
C GLU A 155 62.37 19.08 -43.79
N THR A 156 61.80 20.06 -44.50
CA THR A 156 60.53 20.69 -44.10
C THR A 156 59.38 19.67 -44.06
N PHE A 157 59.34 18.73 -45.02
CA PHE A 157 58.35 17.66 -45.08
C PHE A 157 58.53 16.66 -43.93
N LYS A 158 59.76 16.27 -43.62
CA LYS A 158 60.09 15.40 -42.47
C LYS A 158 59.65 16.04 -41.15
N THR A 159 60.01 17.30 -40.92
CA THR A 159 59.61 18.05 -39.71
C THR A 159 58.10 18.22 -39.61
N ARG A 160 57.40 18.47 -40.73
CA ARG A 160 55.93 18.52 -40.77
C ARG A 160 55.30 17.17 -40.42
N LYS A 161 55.85 16.06 -40.95
CA LYS A 161 55.35 14.71 -40.68
C LYS A 161 55.53 14.33 -39.20
N GLU A 162 56.67 14.67 -38.61
CA GLU A 162 56.93 14.49 -37.18
C GLU A 162 55.98 15.32 -36.30
N ALA A 163 55.77 16.59 -36.63
CA ALA A 163 54.87 17.46 -35.88
C ALA A 163 53.39 17.03 -35.99
N VAL A 164 52.95 16.53 -37.16
CA VAL A 164 51.62 15.92 -37.31
C VAL A 164 51.48 14.66 -36.44
N TYR A 165 52.48 13.79 -36.44
CA TYR A 165 52.49 12.57 -35.65
C TYR A 165 52.40 12.87 -34.15
N ILE A 166 53.16 13.86 -33.68
CA ILE A 166 53.13 14.34 -32.29
C ILE A 166 51.72 14.81 -31.89
N ILE A 167 51.10 15.68 -32.68
CA ILE A 167 49.76 16.20 -32.37
C ILE A 167 48.72 15.09 -32.38
N ARG A 168 48.85 14.13 -33.32
CA ARG A 168 47.98 12.97 -33.39
C ARG A 168 48.08 12.10 -32.14
N ASN A 169 49.28 11.90 -31.59
CA ASN A 169 49.47 11.15 -30.34
C ASN A 169 48.85 11.87 -29.13
N ILE A 170 49.00 13.20 -29.06
CA ILE A 170 48.34 14.02 -28.02
C ILE A 170 46.82 13.88 -28.13
N TYR A 171 46.27 14.01 -29.35
CA TYR A 171 44.85 13.82 -29.59
C TYR A 171 44.39 12.41 -29.23
N GLN A 172 45.12 11.38 -29.63
CA GLN A 172 44.79 9.98 -29.29
C GLN A 172 44.86 9.71 -27.80
N PHE A 173 45.80 10.32 -27.06
CA PHE A 173 45.85 10.22 -25.60
C PHE A 173 44.61 10.82 -24.94
N PHE A 174 44.24 12.06 -25.31
CA PHE A 174 43.04 12.68 -24.75
C PHE A 174 41.76 12.00 -25.23
N ASN A 175 41.70 11.55 -26.48
CA ASN A 175 40.60 10.75 -26.98
C ASN A 175 40.49 9.43 -26.22
N ALA A 176 41.61 8.75 -25.93
CA ALA A 176 41.62 7.55 -25.11
C ALA A 176 41.22 7.83 -23.66
N LEU A 177 41.67 8.95 -23.05
CA LEU A 177 41.24 9.33 -21.69
C LEU A 177 39.76 9.71 -21.63
N VAL A 178 39.26 10.44 -22.63
CA VAL A 178 37.84 10.74 -22.81
C VAL A 178 37.08 9.42 -22.95
N ILE A 179 37.48 8.59 -23.92
CA ILE A 179 36.92 7.26 -24.12
C ILE A 179 37.01 6.41 -22.85
N THR A 180 38.09 6.44 -22.05
CA THR A 180 38.25 5.61 -20.83
C THR A 180 37.45 6.16 -19.65
N ALA A 181 37.37 7.49 -19.53
CA ALA A 181 36.51 8.16 -18.56
C ALA A 181 35.02 7.88 -18.84
N PHE A 182 34.69 7.59 -20.10
CA PHE A 182 33.34 7.31 -20.60
C PHE A 182 33.08 5.82 -20.91
N GLN A 183 34.11 4.97 -21.04
CA GLN A 183 34.04 3.51 -21.26
C GLN A 183 33.77 2.73 -19.97
N TYR A 184 33.60 3.41 -18.84
CA TYR A 184 33.02 2.79 -17.64
C TYR A 184 31.54 2.38 -17.85
N ASP A 185 30.97 2.59 -19.04
CA ASP A 185 29.63 2.17 -19.46
C ASP A 185 29.54 0.67 -19.85
N ASN A 186 30.28 -0.21 -19.15
CA ASN A 186 29.88 -1.62 -19.13
C ASN A 186 28.56 -1.70 -18.35
N GLU A 187 27.49 -2.12 -19.03
CA GLU A 187 26.17 -2.36 -18.44
C GLU A 187 26.32 -3.11 -17.12
N PRO A 188 26.17 -2.43 -15.97
CA PRO A 188 26.53 -3.03 -14.71
C PRO A 188 25.48 -4.06 -14.34
N VAL A 189 25.90 -5.15 -13.72
CA VAL A 189 24.98 -6.20 -13.31
C VAL A 189 24.07 -5.68 -12.19
N ALA A 190 22.76 -5.78 -12.37
CA ALA A 190 21.76 -5.51 -11.34
C ALA A 190 21.70 -6.66 -10.34
N GLY A 191 21.65 -7.88 -10.86
CA GLY A 191 21.57 -9.10 -10.08
C GLY A 191 21.42 -10.33 -10.95
N VAL A 192 21.29 -11.48 -10.31
CA VAL A 192 21.02 -12.77 -10.96
C VAL A 192 19.61 -13.17 -10.65
N LEU A 193 18.81 -13.39 -11.68
CA LEU A 193 17.46 -13.93 -11.58
C LEU A 193 17.55 -15.44 -11.80
N ASN A 194 17.30 -16.21 -10.74
CA ASN A 194 17.15 -17.66 -10.86
C ASN A 194 15.68 -17.99 -11.14
N TYR A 195 15.46 -18.97 -11.99
CA TYR A 195 14.15 -19.44 -12.38
C TYR A 195 14.17 -20.96 -12.48
N ASN A 196 13.01 -21.59 -12.33
CA ASN A 196 12.92 -23.04 -12.42
C ASN A 196 11.72 -23.46 -13.27
N LEU A 197 12.01 -23.97 -14.47
CA LEU A 197 11.01 -24.51 -15.39
C LEU A 197 10.72 -26.00 -15.13
N ASP A 198 11.68 -26.71 -14.54
CA ASP A 198 11.57 -28.14 -14.27
C ASP A 198 11.01 -28.44 -12.87
N SER A 199 10.87 -27.43 -12.01
CA SER A 199 10.21 -27.59 -10.72
C SER A 199 8.74 -27.92 -10.92
N LEU A 200 8.32 -28.91 -10.15
CA LEU A 200 6.93 -29.17 -9.87
C LEU A 200 6.43 -28.07 -8.95
N ILE A 201 5.72 -27.09 -9.50
CA ILE A 201 5.22 -25.96 -8.73
C ILE A 201 3.83 -26.26 -8.21
N VAL A 202 3.67 -26.22 -6.90
CA VAL A 202 2.36 -26.31 -6.26
C VAL A 202 1.58 -25.01 -6.49
N ILE A 203 0.41 -25.11 -7.10
CA ILE A 203 -0.56 -24.01 -7.18
C ILE A 203 -1.67 -24.20 -6.15
N LYS A 204 -2.21 -23.09 -5.66
CA LYS A 204 -3.34 -23.10 -4.74
C LYS A 204 -4.60 -22.71 -5.49
N LYS A 205 -5.71 -23.38 -5.20
CA LYS A 205 -7.01 -22.94 -5.70
C LYS A 205 -7.48 -21.77 -4.86
N THR A 206 -8.12 -20.77 -5.46
CA THR A 206 -8.71 -19.64 -4.73
C THR A 206 -10.21 -19.89 -4.48
N ILE A 207 -10.73 -19.40 -3.35
CA ILE A 207 -12.15 -19.47 -2.98
C ILE A 207 -12.65 -18.03 -2.80
N GLN A 208 -13.64 -17.60 -3.60
CA GLN A 208 -14.16 -16.23 -3.58
C GLN A 208 -13.05 -15.16 -3.78
N GLY A 209 -12.07 -15.46 -4.63
CA GLY A 209 -10.94 -14.55 -4.91
C GLY A 209 -9.90 -14.44 -3.78
N LEU A 210 -10.02 -15.21 -2.70
CA LEU A 210 -9.02 -15.33 -1.65
C LEU A 210 -8.22 -16.63 -1.82
N ASP A 211 -6.93 -16.58 -1.50
CA ASP A 211 -6.12 -17.79 -1.29
C ASP A 211 -6.81 -18.69 -0.26
N THR A 212 -6.84 -20.01 -0.50
CA THR A 212 -7.50 -20.98 0.40
C THR A 212 -7.04 -20.85 1.84
N ASP A 213 -5.75 -20.68 2.09
CA ASP A 213 -5.21 -20.57 3.45
C ASP A 213 -5.71 -19.29 4.12
N PHE A 214 -5.74 -18.19 3.37
CA PHE A 214 -6.24 -16.92 3.87
C PHE A 214 -7.75 -16.97 4.12
N TYR A 215 -8.52 -17.58 3.22
CA TYR A 215 -9.95 -17.80 3.39
C TYR A 215 -10.22 -18.57 4.68
N PHE A 216 -9.56 -19.72 4.88
CA PHE A 216 -9.75 -20.52 6.08
C PHE A 216 -9.24 -19.83 7.35
N LYS A 217 -8.12 -19.08 7.29
CA LYS A 217 -7.65 -18.26 8.43
C LYS A 217 -8.65 -17.17 8.80
N LYS A 218 -9.26 -16.51 7.81
CA LYS A 218 -10.30 -15.49 8.02
C LYS A 218 -11.58 -16.11 8.62
N GLN A 219 -12.02 -17.26 8.11
CA GLN A 219 -13.16 -17.99 8.66
C GLN A 219 -12.87 -18.49 10.08
N ALA A 220 -11.67 -19.02 10.33
CA ALA A 220 -11.24 -19.42 11.66
C ALA A 220 -11.20 -18.24 12.63
N LYS A 221 -10.72 -17.06 12.20
CA LYS A 221 -10.76 -15.84 13.01
C LYS A 221 -12.19 -15.37 13.28
N PHE A 222 -13.06 -15.42 12.27
CA PHE A 222 -14.49 -15.08 12.42
C PHE A 222 -15.15 -16.00 13.45
N ILE A 223 -14.98 -17.32 13.29
CA ILE A 223 -15.48 -18.33 14.23
C ILE A 223 -14.89 -18.09 15.63
N ARG A 224 -13.57 -17.86 15.73
CA ARG A 224 -12.89 -17.59 17.00
C ARG A 224 -13.47 -16.35 17.70
N ASN A 225 -13.66 -15.24 17.00
CA ASN A 225 -14.22 -14.03 17.56
C ASN A 225 -15.68 -14.22 17.97
N HIS A 226 -16.45 -15.00 17.19
CA HIS A 226 -17.85 -15.30 17.51
C HIS A 226 -17.98 -16.25 18.72
N ILE A 227 -17.00 -17.14 18.93
CA ILE A 227 -16.93 -18.05 20.07
C ILE A 227 -16.34 -17.37 21.31
N LEU A 228 -15.30 -16.54 21.15
CA LEU A 228 -14.48 -15.93 22.20
C LEU A 228 -14.78 -14.44 22.44
N ASN A 229 -16.02 -14.01 22.18
CA ASN A 229 -16.45 -12.62 22.41
C ASN A 229 -15.85 -12.06 23.72
N GLU A 230 -15.12 -10.95 23.64
CA GLU A 230 -14.15 -10.51 24.66
C GLU A 230 -14.78 -10.21 26.03
N GLU A 231 -16.08 -9.90 26.09
CA GLU A 231 -16.85 -9.78 27.35
C GLU A 231 -16.90 -11.07 28.18
N LYS A 232 -16.49 -12.22 27.64
CA LYS A 232 -16.46 -13.51 28.35
C LYS A 232 -15.05 -13.98 28.74
N LYS A 233 -14.00 -13.21 28.44
CA LYS A 233 -12.61 -13.62 28.70
C LYS A 233 -12.26 -13.61 30.20
N GLU A 234 -12.73 -12.63 30.96
CA GLU A 234 -12.60 -12.60 32.43
C GLU A 234 -13.30 -13.79 33.10
N LYS A 235 -14.52 -14.13 32.64
CA LYS A 235 -15.26 -15.29 33.16
C LYS A 235 -14.66 -16.63 32.73
N SER A 236 -13.95 -16.67 31.59
CA SER A 236 -13.25 -17.85 31.11
C SER A 236 -12.06 -18.20 32.00
N ASP A 237 -11.26 -17.20 32.38
CA ASP A 237 -10.09 -17.43 33.23
C ASP A 237 -10.51 -17.81 34.66
N GLU A 238 -11.58 -17.21 35.18
CA GLU A 238 -12.21 -17.59 36.46
C GLU A 238 -12.79 -19.03 36.42
N LEU A 239 -13.43 -19.41 35.31
CA LEU A 239 -13.94 -20.77 35.10
C LEU A 239 -12.80 -21.80 34.94
N ILE A 240 -11.68 -21.44 34.32
CA ILE A 240 -10.50 -22.31 34.20
C ILE A 240 -9.86 -22.52 35.60
N GLN A 241 -9.86 -21.50 36.46
CA GLN A 241 -9.43 -21.60 37.86
C GLN A 241 -10.37 -22.54 38.66
N GLN A 242 -11.69 -22.38 38.52
CA GLN A 242 -12.70 -23.21 39.17
C GLN A 242 -12.69 -24.67 38.66
N ILE A 243 -12.41 -24.88 37.37
CA ILE A 243 -12.24 -26.22 36.80
C ILE A 243 -10.98 -26.89 37.38
N LYS A 244 -9.87 -26.16 37.56
CA LYS A 244 -8.68 -26.71 38.23
C LYS A 244 -8.96 -27.10 39.69
N GLU A 245 -9.76 -26.35 40.42
CA GLU A 245 -10.24 -26.73 41.76
C GLU A 245 -11.20 -27.92 41.73
N PHE A 246 -12.11 -27.99 40.75
CA PHE A 246 -13.04 -29.10 40.58
C PHE A 246 -12.32 -30.43 40.28
N TYR A 247 -11.27 -30.41 39.45
CA TYR A 247 -10.45 -31.60 39.20
C TYR A 247 -9.64 -32.04 40.42
N LYS A 248 -9.30 -31.11 41.33
CA LYS A 248 -8.66 -31.42 42.62
C LYS A 248 -9.60 -32.19 43.58
N ASN A 249 -10.91 -32.05 43.38
CA ASN A 249 -11.96 -32.71 44.18
C ASN A 249 -12.57 -33.95 43.50
N LYS A 250 -12.17 -34.28 42.27
CA LYS A 250 -12.73 -35.37 41.44
C LYS A 250 -12.44 -36.77 42.00
N ASP A 251 -11.34 -36.94 42.74
CA ASP A 251 -10.99 -38.23 43.36
C ASP A 251 -11.92 -38.62 44.50
N ILE A 252 -12.61 -37.64 45.11
CA ILE A 252 -13.57 -37.85 46.20
C ILE A 252 -14.96 -38.27 45.68
N ILE A 253 -15.31 -37.86 44.45
CA ILE A 253 -16.65 -38.10 43.86
C ILE A 253 -16.74 -39.47 43.18
N ASN A 254 -15.63 -39.96 42.62
CA ASN A 254 -15.59 -41.27 41.97
C ASN A 254 -15.78 -42.45 42.96
N GLN A 255 -15.61 -42.24 44.26
CA GLN A 255 -15.90 -43.26 45.29
C GLN A 255 -17.41 -43.43 45.60
N ARG A 256 -18.29 -42.52 45.15
CA ARG A 256 -19.73 -42.54 45.53
C ARG A 256 -20.70 -42.99 44.44
N LEU A 257 -20.26 -43.21 43.19
CA LEU A 257 -21.17 -43.43 42.05
C LEU A 257 -21.27 -44.87 41.52
N ASN A 258 -20.82 -45.87 42.28
CA ASN A 258 -20.88 -47.28 41.88
C ASN A 258 -22.17 -48.04 42.26
N ASN A 259 -23.26 -47.37 42.65
CA ASN A 259 -24.53 -48.04 42.97
C ASN A 259 -25.74 -47.33 42.37
N THR A 260 -26.21 -47.77 41.19
CA THR A 260 -27.59 -48.27 40.95
C THR A 260 -27.89 -48.40 39.44
N ASN A 261 -28.58 -49.49 39.09
CA ASN A 261 -29.03 -49.90 37.75
C ASN A 261 -30.58 -49.89 37.67
N ASN A 262 -31.09 -49.91 36.42
CA ASN A 262 -32.47 -50.24 35.93
C ASN A 262 -33.42 -49.05 35.64
N LEU A 263 -34.36 -49.02 34.66
CA LEU A 263 -35.00 -50.02 33.76
C LEU A 263 -35.84 -49.30 32.62
N LYS A 264 -35.90 -49.88 31.37
CA LYS A 264 -36.92 -49.97 30.22
C LYS A 264 -38.00 -48.88 29.91
N ARG A 265 -38.79 -48.82 28.80
CA ARG A 265 -38.90 -49.25 27.34
C ARG A 265 -40.40 -49.08 26.91
N TYR A 266 -40.73 -48.88 25.59
CA TYR A 266 -42.00 -49.09 24.78
C TYR A 266 -42.56 -47.85 24.00
N VAL A 267 -43.28 -47.86 22.84
CA VAL A 267 -43.99 -48.82 21.92
C VAL A 267 -44.11 -48.23 20.47
N LEU A 268 -44.43 -49.06 19.46
CA LEU A 268 -44.70 -48.90 18.00
C LEU A 268 -46.14 -48.46 17.59
N LEU A 269 -46.39 -48.04 16.31
CA LEU A 269 -47.35 -48.63 15.32
C LEU A 269 -47.51 -47.86 13.95
N GLU A 270 -47.52 -48.66 12.85
CA GLU A 270 -48.14 -48.69 11.48
C GLU A 270 -49.21 -47.65 10.99
N ASP A 271 -49.66 -47.47 9.71
CA ASP A 271 -49.25 -47.71 8.30
C ASP A 271 -50.25 -46.99 7.31
N ASN A 272 -49.91 -46.91 6.01
CA ASN A 272 -50.73 -46.70 4.77
C ASN A 272 -51.18 -45.29 4.25
N TYR A 273 -50.81 -44.96 2.99
CA TYR A 273 -51.71 -44.60 1.86
C TYR A 273 -50.93 -44.49 0.51
N VAL A 274 -51.37 -45.21 -0.53
CA VAL A 274 -50.66 -45.45 -1.82
C VAL A 274 -51.37 -44.85 -3.06
N ILE A 275 -52.38 -44.00 -2.92
CA ILE A 275 -53.23 -43.59 -4.07
C ILE A 275 -52.92 -42.17 -4.63
N GLU A 276 -51.88 -41.47 -4.15
CA GLU A 276 -51.54 -40.10 -4.62
C GLU A 276 -50.35 -40.01 -5.60
N ILE A 277 -49.77 -41.13 -6.04
CA ILE A 277 -48.50 -41.14 -6.77
C ILE A 277 -48.64 -40.76 -8.26
N GLU A 278 -49.77 -41.03 -8.93
CA GLU A 278 -49.89 -40.75 -10.36
C GLU A 278 -50.10 -39.27 -10.70
N ASN A 279 -50.67 -38.48 -9.79
CA ASN A 279 -50.77 -37.02 -9.94
C ASN A 279 -49.53 -36.27 -9.39
N TYR A 280 -48.67 -36.94 -8.62
CA TYR A 280 -47.36 -36.43 -8.17
C TYR A 280 -46.32 -36.42 -9.31
N ILE A 281 -46.39 -37.39 -10.22
CA ILE A 281 -45.43 -37.56 -11.34
C ILE A 281 -45.47 -36.41 -12.35
N LYS A 282 -46.62 -35.74 -12.55
CA LYS A 282 -46.72 -34.52 -13.39
C LYS A 282 -46.24 -33.24 -12.69
N LYS A 283 -46.19 -33.23 -11.35
CA LYS A 283 -45.65 -32.13 -10.54
C LYS A 283 -44.14 -32.30 -10.29
N GLU A 284 -43.63 -33.51 -10.49
CA GLU A 284 -42.22 -33.87 -10.33
C GLU A 284 -41.31 -33.42 -11.46
N THR A 285 -41.76 -32.95 -12.62
CA THR A 285 -40.80 -32.47 -13.66
C THR A 285 -40.20 -31.10 -13.28
N ASP A 286 -41.01 -30.20 -12.72
CA ASP A 286 -40.54 -28.98 -12.06
C ASP A 286 -39.99 -29.25 -10.65
N GLY A 287 -40.55 -30.25 -9.96
CA GLY A 287 -40.04 -30.76 -8.69
C GLY A 287 -38.64 -31.34 -8.80
N PHE A 288 -38.31 -32.05 -9.89
CA PHE A 288 -37.02 -32.69 -10.16
C PHE A 288 -35.95 -31.66 -10.49
N LEU A 289 -36.29 -30.63 -11.28
CA LEU A 289 -35.38 -29.49 -11.52
C LEU A 289 -35.14 -28.67 -10.25
N LYS A 290 -36.10 -28.62 -9.31
CA LYS A 290 -35.94 -28.01 -7.98
C LYS A 290 -35.23 -28.95 -7.00
N PHE A 291 -35.40 -30.27 -7.12
CA PHE A 291 -34.77 -31.32 -6.33
C PHE A 291 -33.28 -31.44 -6.66
N LEU A 292 -32.90 -31.37 -7.94
CA LEU A 292 -31.51 -31.29 -8.42
C LEU A 292 -30.77 -30.06 -7.88
N ARG A 293 -31.49 -28.99 -7.52
CA ARG A 293 -30.90 -27.78 -6.91
C ARG A 293 -30.72 -27.89 -5.39
N THR A 294 -31.34 -28.87 -4.73
CA THR A 294 -31.52 -28.84 -3.27
C THR A 294 -30.80 -29.96 -2.51
N TYR A 295 -30.32 -31.03 -3.15
CA TYR A 295 -29.64 -32.13 -2.43
C TYR A 295 -28.30 -32.59 -3.05
N ASP A 296 -27.23 -32.35 -2.31
CA ASP A 296 -25.87 -32.87 -2.51
C ASP A 296 -25.78 -34.35 -2.05
N ASN A 297 -26.13 -35.32 -2.90
CA ASN A 297 -25.99 -36.75 -2.54
C ASN A 297 -25.37 -37.59 -3.68
N ALA A 298 -24.25 -38.28 -3.37
CA ALA A 298 -23.47 -39.08 -4.30
C ALA A 298 -24.25 -40.22 -4.98
N ARG A 299 -25.33 -40.70 -4.35
CA ARG A 299 -26.25 -41.70 -4.93
C ARG A 299 -27.00 -41.17 -6.16
N VAL A 300 -27.40 -39.90 -6.13
CA VAL A 300 -28.12 -39.24 -7.23
C VAL A 300 -27.20 -39.03 -8.44
N LEU A 301 -25.92 -38.73 -8.21
CA LEU A 301 -24.90 -38.65 -9.28
C LEU A 301 -24.66 -40.00 -9.97
N LYS A 302 -24.72 -41.12 -9.22
CA LYS A 302 -24.55 -42.47 -9.78
C LYS A 302 -25.77 -42.89 -10.61
N GLU A 303 -26.99 -42.71 -10.07
CA GLU A 303 -28.23 -43.02 -10.77
C GLU A 303 -28.41 -42.15 -12.04
N LEU A 304 -27.95 -40.89 -12.02
CA LEU A 304 -27.92 -40.01 -13.20
C LEU A 304 -26.81 -40.34 -14.20
N TYR A 305 -25.64 -40.82 -13.75
CA TYR A 305 -24.58 -41.30 -14.64
C TYR A 305 -25.01 -42.57 -15.36
N GLU A 306 -25.67 -43.50 -14.66
CA GLU A 306 -26.26 -44.71 -15.24
C GLU A 306 -27.39 -44.36 -16.23
N PHE A 307 -28.21 -43.36 -15.91
CA PHE A 307 -29.21 -42.81 -16.84
C PHE A 307 -28.59 -42.15 -18.08
N ASN A 308 -27.46 -41.45 -17.94
CA ASN A 308 -26.70 -40.80 -19.02
C ASN A 308 -26.03 -41.81 -19.97
N GLN A 309 -25.54 -42.94 -19.46
CA GLN A 309 -24.99 -44.03 -20.28
C GLN A 309 -26.09 -44.73 -21.11
N ASN A 310 -27.33 -44.74 -20.60
CA ASN A 310 -28.44 -45.49 -21.20
C ASN A 310 -29.34 -44.66 -22.13
N SER A 311 -29.21 -43.33 -22.15
CA SER A 311 -30.05 -42.46 -23.00
C SER A 311 -29.44 -42.24 -24.39
N ARG A 312 -30.00 -42.90 -25.41
CA ARG A 312 -29.52 -42.80 -26.81
C ARG A 312 -29.95 -41.48 -27.48
N LYS A 313 -28.97 -40.96 -28.25
CA LYS A 313 -28.88 -39.80 -29.16
C LYS A 313 -30.19 -39.09 -29.60
N GLY A 314 -30.18 -37.76 -29.53
CA GLY A 314 -30.99 -36.90 -30.41
C GLY A 314 -31.28 -35.50 -29.88
N LEU A 315 -31.96 -35.40 -28.73
CA LEU A 315 -32.60 -34.14 -28.29
C LEU A 315 -31.90 -33.44 -27.11
N TRP A 316 -30.83 -34.02 -26.57
CA TRP A 316 -30.28 -33.61 -25.28
C TRP A 316 -28.90 -32.93 -25.35
N SER A 317 -28.42 -32.48 -26.52
CA SER A 317 -27.07 -31.89 -26.64
C SER A 317 -26.88 -30.65 -25.74
N ARG A 318 -27.91 -29.81 -25.63
CA ARG A 318 -27.92 -28.61 -24.75
C ARG A 318 -27.95 -28.99 -23.28
N ALA A 319 -28.80 -29.95 -22.90
CA ALA A 319 -28.84 -30.51 -21.55
C ALA A 319 -27.55 -31.25 -21.18
N LYS A 320 -26.90 -31.91 -22.14
CA LYS A 320 -25.60 -32.58 -21.98
C LYS A 320 -24.47 -31.58 -21.80
N SER A 321 -24.49 -30.45 -22.51
CA SER A 321 -23.56 -29.34 -22.31
C SER A 321 -23.75 -28.65 -20.96
N GLU A 322 -24.99 -28.33 -20.59
CA GLU A 322 -25.33 -27.70 -19.30
C GLU A 322 -25.07 -28.66 -18.13
N PHE A 323 -25.35 -29.95 -18.28
CA PHE A 323 -24.98 -30.99 -17.32
C PHE A 323 -23.47 -31.15 -17.25
N LYS A 324 -22.72 -31.18 -18.37
CA LYS A 324 -21.26 -31.23 -18.32
C LYS A 324 -20.70 -30.01 -17.60
N LYS A 325 -21.22 -28.80 -17.85
CA LYS A 325 -20.83 -27.59 -17.12
C LYS A 325 -21.18 -27.66 -15.63
N HIS A 326 -22.40 -28.06 -15.30
CA HIS A 326 -22.87 -28.17 -13.91
C HIS A 326 -22.15 -29.28 -13.14
N ALA A 327 -21.97 -30.46 -13.73
CA ALA A 327 -21.19 -31.55 -13.18
C ALA A 327 -19.72 -31.16 -13.06
N THR A 328 -19.11 -30.48 -14.03
CA THR A 328 -17.72 -29.98 -13.90
C THR A 328 -17.61 -28.94 -12.79
N HIS A 329 -18.59 -28.04 -12.65
CA HIS A 329 -18.64 -27.07 -11.56
C HIS A 329 -18.82 -27.75 -10.20
N LYS A 330 -19.80 -28.66 -10.09
CA LYS A 330 -20.08 -29.46 -8.90
C LYS A 330 -18.97 -30.43 -8.58
N LEU A 331 -18.24 -30.97 -9.55
CA LEU A 331 -17.05 -31.79 -9.33
C LEU A 331 -15.84 -30.93 -8.98
N LYS A 332 -15.73 -29.67 -9.43
CA LYS A 332 -14.72 -28.74 -8.89
C LYS A 332 -15.05 -28.35 -7.44
N GLU A 333 -16.31 -28.21 -7.10
CA GLU A 333 -16.81 -27.93 -5.74
C GLU A 333 -16.66 -29.17 -4.85
N TYR A 334 -17.10 -30.32 -5.35
CA TYR A 334 -16.96 -31.63 -4.73
C TYR A 334 -15.54 -32.08 -4.68
N TYR A 335 -14.62 -31.79 -5.59
CA TYR A 335 -13.22 -32.21 -5.47
C TYR A 335 -12.55 -31.51 -4.28
N ASN A 336 -12.90 -30.25 -4.01
CA ASN A 336 -12.51 -29.55 -2.79
C ASN A 336 -13.19 -30.12 -1.53
N ILE A 337 -14.45 -30.53 -1.64
CA ILE A 337 -15.19 -31.21 -0.55
C ILE A 337 -14.77 -32.69 -0.43
N TYR A 338 -14.20 -33.29 -1.49
CA TYR A 338 -13.93 -34.71 -1.64
C TYR A 338 -12.59 -35.04 -1.01
N GLU A 339 -11.62 -34.14 -1.17
CA GLU A 339 -10.38 -34.09 -0.39
C GLU A 339 -10.64 -33.88 1.10
N LEU A 340 -11.68 -33.12 1.47
CA LEU A 340 -12.19 -33.05 2.85
C LEU A 340 -12.96 -34.32 3.24
N SER A 341 -13.66 -34.99 2.30
CA SER A 341 -14.52 -36.15 2.57
C SER A 341 -13.77 -37.47 2.67
N ARG A 342 -12.63 -37.61 1.98
CA ARG A 342 -11.78 -38.82 2.01
C ARG A 342 -10.77 -38.83 3.15
N MET A 343 -10.60 -37.75 3.90
CA MET A 343 -9.99 -37.80 5.24
C MET A 343 -10.98 -38.41 6.26
N LYS A 344 -11.32 -39.69 5.99
CA LYS A 344 -12.05 -40.69 6.78
C LYS A 344 -13.50 -40.37 7.13
N ASP A 345 -14.40 -41.26 6.69
CA ASP A 345 -15.79 -41.46 7.13
C ASP A 345 -15.96 -41.42 8.67
N GLY A 346 -14.91 -41.71 9.44
CA GLY A 346 -14.93 -41.57 10.90
C GLY A 346 -14.88 -40.14 11.43
N VAL A 347 -14.24 -39.19 10.75
CA VAL A 347 -14.04 -37.81 11.23
C VAL A 347 -15.29 -36.98 11.00
N ILE A 348 -15.90 -37.09 9.82
CA ILE A 348 -17.14 -36.36 9.48
C ILE A 348 -18.33 -36.97 10.23
N SER A 349 -18.44 -38.29 10.34
CA SER A 349 -19.45 -38.92 11.21
C SER A 349 -19.29 -38.46 12.65
N LYS A 350 -18.06 -38.48 13.18
CA LYS A 350 -17.78 -38.04 14.56
C LYS A 350 -18.00 -36.53 14.74
N TYR A 351 -17.73 -35.71 13.73
CA TYR A 351 -18.06 -34.28 13.72
C TYR A 351 -19.57 -34.05 13.79
N TYR A 352 -20.35 -34.74 12.95
CA TYR A 352 -21.81 -34.61 12.95
C TYR A 352 -22.45 -35.23 14.20
N GLU A 353 -21.91 -36.33 14.72
CA GLU A 353 -22.27 -36.90 16.02
C GLU A 353 -22.00 -35.90 17.15
N LEU A 354 -20.78 -35.35 17.24
CA LEU A 354 -20.43 -34.32 18.22
C LEU A 354 -21.33 -33.10 18.08
N LYS A 355 -21.63 -32.64 16.86
CA LYS A 355 -22.53 -31.52 16.61
C LYS A 355 -23.98 -31.82 17.02
N LYS A 356 -24.45 -33.04 16.76
CA LYS A 356 -25.79 -33.52 17.17
C LYS A 356 -25.89 -33.61 18.69
N GLU A 357 -24.85 -34.12 19.34
CA GLU A 357 -24.74 -34.20 20.80
C GLU A 357 -24.62 -32.82 21.46
N VAL A 358 -23.82 -31.91 20.91
CA VAL A 358 -23.75 -30.52 21.39
C VAL A 358 -25.10 -29.84 21.23
N LYS A 359 -25.83 -30.10 20.14
CA LYS A 359 -27.19 -29.58 19.93
C LYS A 359 -28.19 -30.14 20.93
N SER A 360 -28.13 -31.43 21.27
CA SER A 360 -29.00 -32.03 22.30
C SER A 360 -28.67 -31.50 23.70
N LEU A 361 -27.38 -31.38 24.03
CA LEU A 361 -26.92 -30.82 25.31
C LEU A 361 -27.35 -29.35 25.45
N LYS A 362 -27.27 -28.53 24.39
CA LYS A 362 -27.78 -27.15 24.40
C LYS A 362 -29.28 -27.06 24.62
N ARG A 363 -30.07 -27.96 24.01
CA ARG A 363 -31.52 -28.01 24.23
C ARG A 363 -31.85 -28.37 25.69
N GLN A 364 -31.12 -29.31 26.26
CA GLN A 364 -31.28 -29.72 27.66
C GLN A 364 -30.85 -28.62 28.63
N ASP A 365 -29.77 -27.89 28.34
CA ASP A 365 -29.34 -26.70 29.08
C ASP A 365 -30.41 -25.60 29.03
N SER A 366 -30.99 -25.32 27.85
CA SER A 366 -32.09 -24.36 27.72
C SER A 366 -33.33 -24.78 28.52
N LEU A 367 -33.69 -26.07 28.52
CA LEU A 367 -34.81 -26.59 29.30
C LEU A 367 -34.56 -26.46 30.81
N ASN A 368 -33.34 -26.77 31.26
CA ASN A 368 -32.94 -26.62 32.66
C ASN A 368 -32.97 -25.14 33.10
N GLN A 369 -32.56 -24.21 32.24
CA GLN A 369 -32.64 -22.77 32.51
C GLN A 369 -34.10 -22.28 32.61
N VAL A 370 -35.00 -22.77 31.76
CA VAL A 370 -36.44 -22.46 31.85
C VAL A 370 -37.01 -22.96 33.18
N ASN A 371 -36.68 -24.18 33.60
CA ASN A 371 -37.14 -24.75 34.87
C ASN A 371 -36.57 -24.01 36.07
N LEU A 372 -35.29 -23.62 36.03
CA LEU A 372 -34.66 -22.81 37.07
C LEU A 372 -35.38 -21.47 37.26
N ASN A 373 -35.69 -20.78 36.15
CA ASN A 373 -36.43 -19.52 36.19
C ASN A 373 -37.86 -19.70 36.73
N ALA A 374 -38.55 -20.77 36.34
CA ALA A 374 -39.88 -21.09 36.85
C ALA A 374 -39.88 -21.32 38.37
N ASN A 375 -38.91 -22.07 38.89
CA ASN A 375 -38.75 -22.32 40.32
C ASN A 375 -38.39 -21.04 41.08
N LEU A 376 -37.51 -20.17 40.55
CA LEU A 376 -37.18 -18.88 41.17
C LEU A 376 -38.41 -17.97 41.29
N ASN A 377 -39.24 -17.91 40.24
CA ASN A 377 -40.49 -17.15 40.27
C ASN A 377 -41.47 -17.73 41.32
N LEU A 378 -41.57 -19.05 41.42
CA LEU A 378 -42.43 -19.70 42.40
C LEU A 378 -41.95 -19.48 43.85
N ILE A 379 -40.63 -19.52 44.08
CA ILE A 379 -40.03 -19.17 45.38
C ILE A 379 -40.35 -17.72 45.75
N SER A 380 -40.23 -16.78 44.81
CA SER A 380 -40.60 -15.37 45.04
C SER A 380 -42.06 -15.25 45.48
N PHE A 381 -42.98 -15.84 44.73
CA PHE A 381 -44.41 -15.82 45.04
C PHE A 381 -44.73 -16.43 46.43
N LYS A 382 -44.08 -17.54 46.79
CA LYS A 382 -44.25 -18.17 48.11
C LYS A 382 -43.68 -17.32 49.24
N ASN A 383 -42.58 -16.60 49.03
CA ASN A 383 -42.04 -15.64 50.01
C ASN A 383 -42.99 -14.46 50.23
N ASP A 384 -43.63 -13.95 49.17
CA ASP A 384 -44.64 -12.89 49.28
C ASP A 384 -45.87 -13.37 50.07
N SER A 385 -46.26 -14.63 49.87
CA SER A 385 -47.32 -15.29 50.62
C SER A 385 -46.96 -15.43 52.11
N ILE A 386 -45.72 -15.84 52.45
CA ILE A 386 -45.23 -15.86 53.83
C ILE A 386 -45.27 -14.48 54.47
N THR A 387 -44.86 -13.44 53.73
CA THR A 387 -44.85 -12.05 54.23
C THR A 387 -46.26 -11.59 54.57
N SER A 388 -47.22 -11.89 53.69
CA SER A 388 -48.64 -11.61 53.91
C SER A 388 -49.18 -12.37 55.14
N LEU A 389 -48.85 -13.66 55.30
CA LEU A 389 -49.26 -14.44 56.46
C LEU A 389 -48.62 -13.98 57.77
N LYS A 390 -47.37 -13.47 57.73
CA LYS A 390 -46.73 -12.85 58.90
C LYS A 390 -47.47 -11.58 59.33
N SER A 391 -47.85 -10.70 58.39
CA SER A 391 -48.67 -9.53 58.74
C SER A 391 -50.03 -9.91 59.34
N LEU A 392 -50.66 -10.98 58.86
CA LEU A 392 -51.90 -11.51 59.42
C LEU A 392 -51.67 -12.06 60.83
N LYS A 393 -50.59 -12.82 61.05
CA LYS A 393 -50.18 -13.32 62.36
C LYS A 393 -49.99 -12.18 63.36
N ASP A 394 -49.32 -11.10 62.96
CA ASP A 394 -49.11 -9.93 63.81
C ASP A 394 -50.41 -9.23 64.16
N THR A 395 -51.34 -9.13 63.20
CA THR A 395 -52.69 -8.60 63.41
C THR A 395 -53.48 -9.45 64.40
N LEU A 396 -53.40 -10.79 64.29
CA LEU A 396 -54.05 -11.73 65.20
C LEU A 396 -53.45 -11.66 66.62
N ASN A 397 -52.12 -11.55 66.73
CA ASN A 397 -51.43 -11.38 68.00
C ASN A 397 -51.84 -10.06 68.67
N TYR A 398 -51.90 -8.96 67.93
CA TYR A 398 -52.40 -7.69 68.43
C TYR A 398 -53.85 -7.82 68.93
N GLY A 399 -54.71 -8.53 68.18
CA GLY A 399 -56.07 -8.84 68.60
C GLY A 399 -56.14 -9.65 69.90
N LEU A 400 -55.26 -10.62 70.09
CA LEU A 400 -55.14 -11.40 71.34
C LEU A 400 -54.67 -10.53 72.51
N GLU A 401 -53.68 -9.66 72.30
CA GLU A 401 -53.23 -8.71 73.32
C GLU A 401 -54.32 -7.73 73.71
N LYS A 402 -55.12 -7.25 72.74
CA LYS A 402 -56.31 -6.44 73.02
C LYS A 402 -57.32 -7.18 73.90
N ILE A 403 -57.60 -8.45 73.60
CA ILE A 403 -58.49 -9.30 74.41
C ILE A 403 -57.91 -9.53 75.81
N LYS A 404 -56.59 -9.71 75.96
CA LYS A 404 -55.94 -9.81 77.28
C LYS A 404 -56.08 -8.52 78.10
N ARG A 405 -55.95 -7.35 77.47
CA ARG A 405 -56.19 -6.06 78.15
C ARG A 405 -57.64 -5.91 78.57
N GLU A 406 -58.58 -6.29 77.71
CA GLU A 406 -60.01 -6.37 78.07
C GLU A 406 -60.23 -7.32 79.25
N LEU A 407 -59.55 -8.47 79.29
CA LEU A 407 -59.59 -9.40 80.42
C LEU A 407 -59.06 -8.75 81.70
N ILE A 408 -57.92 -8.08 81.67
CA ILE A 408 -57.37 -7.41 82.87
C ILE A 408 -58.40 -6.41 83.42
N ASN A 409 -59.04 -5.64 82.54
CA ASN A 409 -60.10 -4.71 82.94
C ASN A 409 -61.32 -5.45 83.53
N GLN A 410 -61.71 -6.60 82.96
CA GLN A 410 -62.80 -7.42 83.49
C GLN A 410 -62.43 -8.11 84.82
N GLN A 411 -61.18 -8.55 85.00
CA GLN A 411 -60.70 -9.14 86.24
C GLN A 411 -60.72 -8.10 87.36
N ILE A 412 -60.32 -6.85 87.08
CA ILE A 412 -60.48 -5.74 88.02
C ILE A 412 -61.96 -5.56 88.41
N GLN A 413 -62.89 -5.72 87.46
CA GLN A 413 -64.33 -5.69 87.78
C GLN A 413 -64.75 -6.89 88.66
N ILE A 414 -64.25 -8.10 88.38
CA ILE A 414 -64.52 -9.31 89.17
C ILE A 414 -63.96 -9.18 90.59
N ASP A 415 -62.73 -8.72 90.74
CA ASP A 415 -62.09 -8.50 92.04
C ASP A 415 -62.86 -7.47 92.86
N ASN A 416 -63.37 -6.42 92.20
CA ASN A 416 -64.27 -5.46 92.84
C ASN A 416 -65.60 -6.09 93.27
N LEU A 417 -66.14 -7.06 92.51
CA LEU A 417 -67.34 -7.81 92.90
C LEU A 417 -67.06 -8.74 94.09
N HIS A 418 -65.92 -9.43 94.11
CA HIS A 418 -65.51 -10.28 95.24
C HIS A 418 -65.20 -9.48 96.49
N LYS A 419 -64.57 -8.32 96.36
CA LYS A 419 -64.36 -7.40 97.49
C LYS A 419 -65.70 -6.99 98.10
N LYS A 420 -66.67 -6.61 97.26
CA LYS A 420 -68.04 -6.35 97.73
C LYS A 420 -68.66 -7.57 98.39
N GLU A 421 -68.56 -8.76 97.78
CA GLU A 421 -69.05 -10.02 98.36
C GLU A 421 -68.45 -10.30 99.75
N MET A 422 -67.15 -10.08 99.94
CA MET A 422 -66.47 -10.25 101.22
C MET A 422 -66.87 -9.21 102.26
N GLU A 423 -67.11 -7.95 101.86
CA GLU A 423 -67.69 -6.93 102.74
C GLU A 423 -69.09 -7.38 103.23
N TYR A 424 -69.91 -7.96 102.35
CA TYR A 424 -71.21 -8.54 102.74
C TYR A 424 -71.06 -9.77 103.63
N TYR A 425 -70.08 -10.64 103.38
CA TYR A 425 -69.78 -11.79 104.24
C TYR A 425 -69.35 -11.38 105.64
N GLN A 426 -68.43 -10.42 105.75
CA GLN A 426 -67.97 -9.90 107.04
C GLN A 426 -69.11 -9.25 107.81
N ASN A 427 -69.97 -8.49 107.11
CA ASN A 427 -71.18 -7.94 107.70
C ASN A 427 -72.10 -9.05 108.22
N TRP A 428 -72.35 -10.08 107.40
CA TRP A 428 -73.13 -11.24 107.83
C TRP A 428 -72.51 -12.00 109.00
N SER A 429 -71.21 -12.31 108.96
CA SER A 429 -70.48 -13.02 110.03
C SER A 429 -70.47 -12.22 111.33
N SER A 430 -70.25 -10.90 111.25
CA SER A 430 -70.34 -10.03 112.43
C SER A 430 -71.75 -10.01 113.00
N ILE A 431 -72.80 -10.09 112.16
CA ILE A 431 -74.18 -10.22 112.64
C ILE A 431 -74.36 -11.58 113.31
N ALA A 432 -73.91 -12.67 112.67
CA ALA A 432 -74.02 -14.03 113.20
C ALA A 432 -73.32 -14.22 114.56
N GLU A 433 -72.17 -13.58 114.79
CA GLU A 433 -71.46 -13.62 116.07
C GLU A 433 -72.12 -12.78 117.16
N LYS A 434 -72.66 -11.61 116.79
CA LYS A 434 -73.19 -10.64 117.76
C LYS A 434 -74.59 -10.96 118.24
N THR A 435 -75.31 -11.86 117.55
CA THR A 435 -76.71 -12.10 117.87
C THR A 435 -77.01 -13.57 118.10
N THR A 436 -77.88 -13.80 119.08
CA THR A 436 -78.54 -15.08 119.32
C THR A 436 -79.91 -15.15 118.63
N HIS A 437 -80.34 -14.09 117.92
CA HIS A 437 -81.63 -14.05 117.21
C HIS A 437 -81.52 -14.63 115.80
N ALA A 438 -82.16 -15.79 115.60
CA ALA A 438 -82.15 -16.53 114.35
C ALA A 438 -82.59 -15.69 113.11
N ASP A 439 -83.62 -14.85 113.23
CA ASP A 439 -84.19 -14.09 112.09
C ASP A 439 -83.21 -13.07 111.48
N SER A 440 -82.43 -12.38 112.32
CA SER A 440 -81.44 -11.39 111.87
C SER A 440 -80.26 -12.06 111.17
N ILE A 441 -79.80 -13.20 111.71
CA ILE A 441 -78.77 -14.04 111.08
C ILE A 441 -79.26 -14.56 109.73
N GLU A 442 -80.52 -14.99 109.64
CA GLU A 442 -81.10 -15.54 108.42
C GLU A 442 -81.33 -14.48 107.33
N LYS A 443 -81.78 -13.27 107.68
CA LYS A 443 -81.97 -12.18 106.71
C LYS A 443 -80.64 -11.71 106.11
N ALA A 444 -79.61 -11.54 106.95
CA ALA A 444 -78.27 -11.20 106.49
C ALA A 444 -77.65 -12.33 105.66
N ARG A 445 -77.91 -13.60 106.02
CA ARG A 445 -77.52 -14.78 105.24
C ARG A 445 -78.15 -14.77 103.85
N LYS A 446 -79.47 -14.55 103.75
CA LYS A 446 -80.20 -14.48 102.47
C LYS A 446 -79.72 -13.35 101.57
N GLN A 447 -79.38 -12.18 102.13
CA GLN A 447 -78.79 -11.08 101.34
C GLN A 447 -77.40 -11.42 100.83
N TYR A 448 -76.53 -11.96 101.68
CA TYR A 448 -75.21 -12.44 101.26
C TYR A 448 -75.32 -13.51 100.17
N ASP A 449 -76.19 -14.51 100.36
CA ASP A 449 -76.39 -15.59 99.38
C ASP A 449 -76.91 -15.06 98.04
N SER A 450 -77.81 -14.07 98.04
CA SER A 450 -78.31 -13.42 96.81
C SER A 450 -77.22 -12.66 96.04
N ILE A 451 -76.37 -11.90 96.75
CA ILE A 451 -75.27 -11.15 96.13
C ILE A 451 -74.18 -12.10 95.62
N LYS A 452 -73.87 -13.13 96.40
CA LYS A 452 -72.95 -14.21 96.02
C LYS A 452 -73.41 -14.90 94.74
N GLU A 453 -74.69 -15.20 94.63
CA GLU A 453 -75.24 -15.86 93.43
C GLU A 453 -75.24 -14.93 92.20
N LEU A 454 -75.61 -13.66 92.36
CA LEU A 454 -75.53 -12.67 91.27
C LEU A 454 -74.09 -12.47 90.78
N ASN A 455 -73.13 -12.40 91.70
CA ASN A 455 -71.71 -12.26 91.36
C ASN A 455 -71.20 -13.52 90.66
N ARG A 456 -71.57 -14.72 91.11
CA ARG A 456 -71.25 -15.98 90.43
C ARG A 456 -71.76 -16.01 89.00
N GLN A 457 -72.99 -15.58 88.74
CA GLN A 457 -73.54 -15.53 87.38
C GLN A 457 -72.78 -14.56 86.48
N LYS A 458 -72.47 -13.35 86.95
CA LYS A 458 -71.69 -12.37 86.18
C LYS A 458 -70.28 -12.86 85.88
N ILE A 459 -69.59 -13.43 86.86
CA ILE A 459 -68.26 -14.03 86.69
C ILE A 459 -68.31 -15.16 85.66
N PHE A 460 -69.33 -16.01 85.72
CA PHE A 460 -69.52 -17.10 84.77
C PHE A 460 -69.73 -16.60 83.34
N GLU A 461 -70.57 -15.59 83.11
CA GLU A 461 -70.76 -15.01 81.77
C GLU A 461 -69.50 -14.35 81.22
N TYR A 462 -68.74 -13.62 82.05
CA TYR A 462 -67.47 -13.03 81.63
C TYR A 462 -66.45 -14.09 81.21
N ASN A 463 -66.27 -15.13 82.03
CA ASN A 463 -65.35 -16.23 81.73
C ASN A 463 -65.77 -16.97 80.45
N ARG A 464 -67.08 -17.20 80.25
CA ARG A 464 -67.60 -17.87 79.05
C ARG A 464 -67.36 -17.07 77.77
N LEU A 465 -67.56 -15.75 77.79
CA LEU A 465 -67.29 -14.88 76.64
C LEU A 465 -65.80 -14.82 76.31
N PHE A 466 -64.96 -14.76 77.33
CA PHE A 466 -63.50 -14.74 77.17
C PHE A 466 -62.97 -16.05 76.56
N GLU A 467 -63.38 -17.21 77.08
CA GLU A 467 -62.98 -18.50 76.53
C GLU A 467 -63.37 -18.63 75.05
N ARG A 468 -64.58 -18.19 74.68
CA ARG A 468 -65.02 -18.21 73.27
C ARG A 468 -64.13 -17.34 72.37
N LYS A 469 -63.89 -16.08 72.76
CA LYS A 469 -63.08 -15.14 71.96
C LYS A 469 -61.62 -15.59 71.85
N THR A 470 -61.02 -16.05 72.95
CA THR A 470 -59.63 -16.52 72.96
C THR A 470 -59.44 -17.84 72.22
N LYS A 471 -60.37 -18.79 72.36
CA LYS A 471 -60.32 -20.07 71.65
C LYS A 471 -60.42 -19.87 70.13
N SER A 472 -61.29 -18.98 69.65
CA SER A 472 -61.39 -18.65 68.22
C SER A 472 -60.08 -18.07 67.68
N ARG A 473 -59.53 -17.05 68.36
CA ARG A 473 -58.30 -16.37 67.92
C ARG A 473 -57.06 -17.26 68.01
N ARG A 474 -56.95 -18.12 69.03
CA ARG A 474 -55.86 -19.10 69.13
C ARG A 474 -55.92 -20.14 68.01
N LYS A 475 -57.13 -20.56 67.61
CA LYS A 475 -57.31 -21.47 66.47
C LYS A 475 -56.85 -20.81 65.17
N GLU A 476 -57.31 -19.59 64.88
CA GLU A 476 -56.86 -18.82 63.71
C GLU A 476 -55.33 -18.64 63.68
N LEU A 477 -54.72 -18.32 64.83
CA LEU A 477 -53.28 -18.17 64.95
C LEU A 477 -52.54 -19.50 64.70
N SER A 478 -53.08 -20.61 65.19
CA SER A 478 -52.55 -21.96 64.93
C SER A 478 -52.61 -22.31 63.45
N ASP A 479 -53.73 -22.02 62.79
CA ASP A 479 -53.92 -22.28 61.36
C ASP A 479 -52.95 -21.45 60.50
N VAL A 480 -52.75 -20.17 60.84
CA VAL A 480 -51.76 -19.29 60.17
C VAL A 480 -50.33 -19.80 60.37
N ASN A 481 -49.95 -20.21 61.59
CA ASN A 481 -48.61 -20.77 61.83
C ASN A 481 -48.38 -22.09 61.06
N SER A 482 -49.40 -22.95 60.99
CA SER A 482 -49.35 -24.19 60.20
C SER A 482 -49.17 -23.90 58.71
N ALA A 483 -49.89 -22.91 58.16
CA ALA A 483 -49.76 -22.48 56.78
C ALA A 483 -48.35 -21.93 56.48
N ILE A 484 -47.80 -21.08 57.35
CA ILE A 484 -46.42 -20.57 57.23
C ILE A 484 -45.42 -21.74 57.22
N GLY A 485 -45.58 -22.72 58.12
CA GLY A 485 -44.68 -23.89 58.19
C GLY A 485 -44.68 -24.72 56.91
N ARG A 486 -45.87 -24.97 56.31
CA ARG A 486 -45.99 -25.71 55.04
C ARG A 486 -45.33 -24.95 53.89
N ILE A 487 -45.60 -23.65 53.75
CA ILE A 487 -45.03 -22.84 52.65
C ILE A 487 -43.51 -22.75 52.78
N SER A 488 -42.97 -22.63 54.00
CA SER A 488 -41.51 -22.63 54.21
C SER A 488 -40.87 -23.95 53.79
N THR A 489 -41.50 -25.09 54.12
CA THR A 489 -41.01 -26.42 53.71
C THR A 489 -40.97 -26.53 52.18
N ASP A 490 -42.04 -26.11 51.50
CA ASP A 490 -42.08 -26.13 50.03
C ASP A 490 -41.00 -25.24 49.39
N ILE A 491 -40.66 -24.11 50.02
CA ILE A 491 -39.59 -23.22 49.51
C ILE A 491 -38.23 -23.91 49.62
N ASP A 492 -37.97 -24.63 50.72
CA ASP A 492 -36.71 -25.32 50.93
C ASP A 492 -36.56 -26.50 49.95
N ASP A 493 -37.65 -27.22 49.66
CA ASP A 493 -37.67 -28.25 48.61
C ASP A 493 -37.37 -27.66 47.22
N LEU A 494 -38.00 -26.54 46.86
CA LEU A 494 -37.72 -25.85 45.58
C LEU A 494 -36.28 -25.33 45.47
N LYS A 495 -35.67 -24.89 46.58
CA LYS A 495 -34.25 -24.50 46.61
C LYS A 495 -33.33 -25.70 46.38
N ASN A 496 -33.64 -26.84 46.99
CA ASN A 496 -32.88 -28.07 46.79
C ASN A 496 -32.96 -28.55 45.33
N ASP A 497 -34.15 -28.48 44.72
CA ASP A 497 -34.34 -28.78 43.30
C ASP A 497 -33.56 -27.83 42.38
N ASN A 498 -33.53 -26.53 42.71
CA ASN A 498 -32.74 -25.54 41.98
C ASN A 498 -31.23 -25.81 42.04
N ASN A 499 -30.70 -26.18 43.21
CA ASN A 499 -29.29 -26.53 43.34
C ASN A 499 -28.95 -27.77 42.49
N SER A 500 -29.81 -28.79 42.48
CA SER A 500 -29.68 -29.98 41.62
C SER A 500 -29.72 -29.64 40.12
N LEU A 501 -30.62 -28.74 39.70
CA LEU A 501 -30.69 -28.25 38.31
C LEU A 501 -29.45 -27.43 37.92
N LEU A 502 -28.92 -26.61 38.83
CA LEU A 502 -27.71 -25.82 38.60
C LEU A 502 -26.49 -26.72 38.41
N ASP A 503 -26.34 -27.76 39.23
CA ASP A 503 -25.28 -28.75 39.09
C ASP A 503 -25.38 -29.50 37.76
N LYS A 504 -26.58 -29.93 37.36
CA LYS A 504 -26.83 -30.54 36.05
C LYS A 504 -26.44 -29.59 34.92
N THR A 505 -26.79 -28.31 35.01
CA THR A 505 -26.47 -27.28 34.01
C THR A 505 -24.95 -27.08 33.88
N ASN A 506 -24.24 -27.02 35.01
CA ASN A 506 -22.77 -26.88 35.03
C ASN A 506 -22.07 -28.11 34.41
N VAL A 507 -22.55 -29.31 34.70
CA VAL A 507 -22.06 -30.56 34.07
C VAL A 507 -22.28 -30.53 32.55
N HIS A 508 -23.46 -30.09 32.08
CA HIS A 508 -23.75 -29.98 30.64
C HIS A 508 -22.85 -28.96 29.94
N LYS A 509 -22.63 -27.79 30.55
CA LYS A 509 -21.72 -26.77 30.01
C LYS A 509 -20.28 -27.29 29.88
N SER A 510 -19.80 -28.01 30.89
CA SER A 510 -18.47 -28.65 30.86
C SER A 510 -18.36 -29.71 29.75
N GLN A 511 -19.40 -30.52 29.55
CA GLN A 511 -19.45 -31.50 28.47
C GLN A 511 -19.50 -30.85 27.08
N ILE A 512 -20.27 -29.77 26.91
CA ILE A 512 -20.30 -28.99 25.66
C ILE A 512 -18.91 -28.43 25.34
N LEU A 513 -18.22 -27.86 26.33
CA LEU A 513 -16.88 -27.30 26.16
C LEU A 513 -15.87 -28.39 25.78
N LYS A 514 -15.89 -29.54 26.47
CA LYS A 514 -15.00 -30.66 26.16
C LYS A 514 -15.20 -31.15 24.72
N LYS A 515 -16.45 -31.31 24.28
CA LYS A 515 -16.78 -31.74 22.91
C LYS A 515 -16.39 -30.71 21.85
N ALA A 516 -16.52 -29.41 22.14
CA ALA A 516 -16.06 -28.35 21.25
C ALA A 516 -14.53 -28.31 21.11
N ILE A 517 -13.79 -28.61 22.18
CA ILE A 517 -12.33 -28.75 22.15
C ILE A 517 -11.92 -29.99 21.33
N GLU A 518 -12.65 -31.10 21.47
CA GLU A 518 -12.44 -32.30 20.64
C GLU A 518 -12.69 -32.01 19.15
N GLU A 519 -13.76 -31.27 18.81
CA GLU A 519 -14.04 -30.79 17.45
C GLU A 519 -12.89 -29.93 16.90
N TYR A 520 -12.36 -29.01 17.72
CA TYR A 520 -11.27 -28.12 17.35
C TYR A 520 -9.95 -28.86 17.08
N ASN A 521 -9.58 -29.80 17.96
CA ASN A 521 -8.36 -30.60 17.80
C ASN A 521 -8.41 -31.51 16.56
N LEU A 522 -9.61 -32.00 16.22
CA LEU A 522 -9.84 -32.77 15.00
C LEU A 522 -9.57 -31.93 13.73
N ILE A 523 -10.02 -30.67 13.73
CA ILE A 523 -9.81 -29.72 12.61
C ILE A 523 -8.33 -29.40 12.44
N ILE A 524 -7.60 -29.10 13.53
CA ILE A 524 -6.15 -28.80 13.49
C ILE A 524 -5.37 -29.97 12.92
N LYS A 525 -5.61 -31.19 13.42
CA LYS A 525 -4.88 -32.39 12.99
C LYS A 525 -5.04 -32.64 11.48
N ASN A 526 -6.23 -32.37 10.93
CA ASN A 526 -6.48 -32.54 9.50
C ASN A 526 -5.90 -31.42 8.63
N GLN A 527 -5.80 -30.18 9.16
CA GLN A 527 -5.12 -29.09 8.44
C GLN A 527 -3.64 -29.40 8.17
N GLU A 528 -2.95 -30.10 9.09
CA GLU A 528 -1.57 -30.52 8.86
C GLU A 528 -1.44 -31.58 7.76
N ILE A 529 -2.41 -32.49 7.66
CA ILE A 529 -2.44 -33.52 6.62
C ILE A 529 -2.71 -32.89 5.24
N ILE A 530 -3.65 -31.93 5.15
CA ILE A 530 -3.97 -31.24 3.88
C ILE A 530 -2.76 -30.45 3.35
N LYS A 531 -1.92 -29.88 4.22
CA LYS A 531 -0.68 -29.19 3.82
C LYS A 531 0.33 -30.12 3.11
N HIS A 532 0.23 -31.44 3.29
CA HIS A 532 1.15 -32.41 2.70
C HIS A 532 0.73 -32.95 1.32
N PHE A 533 -0.46 -32.62 0.82
CA PHE A 533 -0.96 -33.13 -0.47
C PHE A 533 -1.38 -31.99 -1.42
N PRO A 534 -0.42 -31.37 -2.12
CA PRO A 534 -0.76 -30.38 -3.13
C PRO A 534 -1.46 -31.06 -4.33
N LEU A 535 -2.77 -30.86 -4.44
CA LEU A 535 -3.61 -31.43 -5.50
C LEU A 535 -3.24 -30.98 -6.91
N TRP A 536 -2.64 -29.80 -7.02
CA TRP A 536 -2.40 -29.14 -8.28
C TRP A 536 -0.93 -28.79 -8.39
N VAL A 537 -0.25 -29.58 -9.23
CA VAL A 537 1.15 -29.37 -9.57
C VAL A 537 1.18 -28.90 -11.02
N ILE A 538 1.87 -27.79 -11.28
CA ILE A 538 2.13 -27.32 -12.63
C ILE A 538 3.61 -27.46 -12.94
N LYS A 539 3.94 -27.70 -14.21
CA LYS A 539 5.27 -27.48 -14.76
C LYS A 539 5.26 -26.18 -15.56
N ALA A 540 6.08 -25.21 -15.17
CA ALA A 540 6.22 -23.97 -15.93
C ALA A 540 6.86 -24.29 -17.28
N LYS A 541 6.27 -23.78 -18.36
CA LYS A 541 6.79 -23.89 -19.73
C LYS A 541 7.46 -22.62 -20.19
N GLU A 542 6.84 -21.49 -19.86
CA GLU A 542 7.26 -20.17 -20.30
C GLU A 542 7.08 -19.18 -19.15
N ILE A 543 8.08 -18.33 -18.94
CA ILE A 543 8.01 -17.19 -18.02
C ILE A 543 8.39 -15.95 -18.81
N GLU A 544 7.52 -14.95 -18.81
CA GLU A 544 7.80 -13.63 -19.38
C GLU A 544 7.76 -12.59 -18.26
N LEU A 545 8.80 -11.75 -18.19
CA LEU A 545 9.00 -10.71 -17.20
C LEU A 545 9.24 -9.39 -17.91
N ASP A 546 8.47 -8.37 -17.60
CA ASP A 546 8.60 -7.03 -18.15
C ASP A 546 9.04 -6.06 -17.04
N PHE A 547 10.31 -5.67 -17.08
CA PHE A 547 10.88 -4.70 -16.17
C PHE A 547 10.76 -3.31 -16.80
N ASN A 548 10.17 -2.37 -16.06
CA ASN A 548 9.99 -1.00 -16.52
C ASN A 548 9.95 -0.03 -15.33
N ASP A 549 10.72 1.06 -15.39
CA ASP A 549 10.72 2.15 -14.40
C ASP A 549 11.00 1.67 -12.95
N GLY A 550 11.75 0.58 -12.78
CA GLY A 550 12.02 -0.04 -11.48
C GLY A 550 10.88 -0.90 -10.92
N PHE A 551 9.92 -1.29 -11.77
CA PHE A 551 8.85 -2.23 -11.47
C PHE A 551 8.98 -3.48 -12.34
N LEU A 552 8.49 -4.62 -11.84
CA LEU A 552 8.07 -5.75 -12.67
C LEU A 552 6.61 -5.50 -13.06
N GLU A 553 6.40 -4.82 -14.19
CA GLU A 553 5.07 -4.37 -14.65
C GLU A 553 4.19 -5.57 -15.02
N HIS A 554 4.74 -6.49 -15.80
CA HIS A 554 4.07 -7.71 -16.22
C HIS A 554 4.92 -8.93 -15.91
N MET A 555 4.31 -9.91 -15.25
CA MET A 555 4.86 -11.24 -15.07
C MET A 555 3.81 -12.23 -15.53
N LYS A 556 4.15 -13.02 -16.56
CA LYS A 556 3.28 -14.04 -17.14
C LYS A 556 3.98 -15.39 -17.03
N VAL A 557 3.29 -16.36 -16.46
CA VAL A 557 3.76 -17.75 -16.38
C VAL A 557 2.77 -18.65 -17.07
N VAL A 558 3.22 -19.32 -18.12
CA VAL A 558 2.44 -20.37 -18.80
C VAL A 558 2.91 -21.71 -18.26
N GLY A 559 2.00 -22.47 -17.65
CA GLY A 559 2.30 -23.79 -17.09
C GLY A 559 1.31 -24.85 -17.54
N GLU A 560 1.73 -26.10 -17.51
CA GLU A 560 0.85 -27.25 -17.78
C GLU A 560 0.55 -27.98 -16.46
N ILE A 561 -0.73 -28.31 -16.22
CA ILE A 561 -1.11 -29.09 -15.06
C ILE A 561 -0.63 -30.53 -15.25
N LEU A 562 0.26 -30.96 -14.36
CA LEU A 562 0.78 -32.31 -14.35
C LEU A 562 -0.07 -33.23 -13.50
N LYS A 563 0.00 -34.53 -13.82
CA LYS A 563 -0.51 -35.57 -12.92
C LYS A 563 0.29 -35.51 -11.62
N PRO A 564 -0.36 -35.42 -10.45
CA PRO A 564 0.33 -35.44 -9.16
C PRO A 564 1.23 -36.67 -9.06
N HIS A 565 2.50 -36.44 -8.72
CA HIS A 565 3.48 -37.51 -8.56
C HIS A 565 3.43 -38.02 -7.12
N TYR A 566 2.79 -39.18 -6.92
CA TYR A 566 2.69 -39.79 -5.60
C TYR A 566 4.02 -40.48 -5.24
N LYS A 567 4.56 -40.22 -4.05
CA LYS A 567 5.54 -41.14 -3.46
C LYS A 567 4.91 -42.52 -3.37
N GLU A 568 5.66 -43.58 -3.67
CA GLU A 568 5.11 -44.95 -3.79
C GLU A 568 4.34 -45.44 -2.56
N THR A 569 4.65 -44.87 -1.38
CA THR A 569 4.03 -45.13 -0.08
C THR A 569 2.63 -44.53 0.11
N VAL A 570 2.10 -43.76 -0.86
CA VAL A 570 0.75 -43.20 -0.77
C VAL A 570 -0.32 -44.30 -0.84
N ASP A 571 -1.30 -44.15 0.05
CA ASP A 571 -2.41 -45.05 0.37
C ASP A 571 -3.05 -45.72 -0.86
N LYS A 572 -3.27 -47.04 -0.80
CA LYS A 572 -3.91 -47.81 -1.90
C LYS A 572 -5.23 -47.17 -2.33
N ASP A 573 -5.93 -46.57 -1.37
CA ASP A 573 -7.23 -45.92 -1.56
C ASP A 573 -7.12 -44.70 -2.49
N LEU A 574 -6.07 -43.89 -2.39
CA LEU A 574 -5.83 -42.74 -3.28
C LEU A 574 -5.55 -43.22 -4.71
N LYS A 575 -4.68 -44.22 -4.88
CA LYS A 575 -4.43 -44.83 -6.20
C LYS A 575 -5.71 -45.40 -6.81
N GLN A 576 -6.64 -45.90 -5.99
CA GLN A 576 -7.93 -46.39 -6.45
C GLN A 576 -8.88 -45.24 -6.84
N PHE A 577 -8.91 -44.13 -6.10
CA PHE A 577 -9.69 -42.93 -6.46
C PHE A 577 -9.37 -42.40 -7.85
N PHE A 578 -8.07 -42.19 -8.13
CA PHE A 578 -7.63 -41.66 -9.43
C PHE A 578 -7.87 -42.64 -10.59
N LYS A 579 -8.16 -43.91 -10.30
CA LYS A 579 -8.55 -44.92 -11.29
C LYS A 579 -10.07 -45.01 -11.50
N GLU A 580 -10.89 -44.40 -10.65
CA GLU A 580 -12.35 -44.36 -10.82
C GLU A 580 -12.70 -43.67 -12.15
N GLY A 581 -13.57 -44.29 -12.97
CA GLY A 581 -13.80 -43.88 -14.36
C GLY A 581 -14.19 -42.41 -14.53
N LEU A 582 -15.08 -41.91 -13.66
CA LEU A 582 -15.54 -40.52 -13.67
C LEU A 582 -14.44 -39.52 -13.29
N VAL A 583 -13.64 -39.86 -12.28
CA VAL A 583 -12.49 -39.06 -11.81
C VAL A 583 -11.44 -39.00 -12.91
N LYS A 584 -11.14 -40.14 -13.53
CA LYS A 584 -10.21 -40.24 -14.66
C LYS A 584 -10.66 -39.39 -15.85
N GLU A 585 -11.95 -39.40 -16.19
CA GLU A 585 -12.51 -38.60 -17.29
C GLU A 585 -12.38 -37.09 -17.02
N ILE A 586 -12.75 -36.63 -15.83
CA ILE A 586 -12.65 -35.22 -15.43
C ILE A 586 -11.20 -34.76 -15.37
N LEU A 587 -10.33 -35.61 -14.81
CA LEU A 587 -8.92 -35.29 -14.70
C LEU A 587 -8.22 -35.33 -16.05
N ASN A 588 -8.66 -36.14 -17.01
CA ASN A 588 -8.15 -36.08 -18.38
C ASN A 588 -8.51 -34.75 -19.07
N ASP A 589 -9.64 -34.12 -18.72
CA ASP A 589 -10.02 -32.78 -19.20
C ASP A 589 -9.21 -31.65 -18.53
N ILE A 590 -8.51 -31.94 -17.42
CA ILE A 590 -7.76 -30.95 -16.62
C ILE A 590 -6.24 -31.11 -16.80
N PHE A 591 -5.72 -32.33 -16.72
CA PHE A 591 -4.30 -32.62 -16.92
C PHE A 591 -3.91 -32.36 -18.36
N GLY A 592 -2.75 -31.74 -18.55
CA GLY A 592 -2.32 -31.27 -19.86
C GLY A 592 -2.91 -29.93 -20.27
N LYS A 593 -3.89 -29.39 -19.53
CA LYS A 593 -4.40 -28.05 -19.79
C LYS A 593 -3.33 -27.01 -19.43
N GLN A 594 -3.11 -26.08 -20.35
CA GLN A 594 -2.28 -24.92 -20.10
C GLN A 594 -3.04 -23.89 -19.25
N LEU A 595 -2.36 -23.39 -18.22
CA LEU A 595 -2.81 -22.28 -17.39
C LEU A 595 -1.87 -21.09 -17.61
N VAL A 596 -2.44 -19.90 -17.66
CA VAL A 596 -1.70 -18.64 -17.73
C VAL A 596 -1.92 -17.89 -16.43
N PHE A 597 -0.83 -17.66 -15.69
CA PHE A 597 -0.81 -16.90 -14.46
C PHE A 597 -0.22 -15.52 -14.73
N GLN A 598 -0.87 -14.47 -14.22
CA GLN A 598 -0.42 -13.09 -14.38
C GLN A 598 -0.47 -12.34 -13.05
N ASN A 599 0.39 -11.35 -12.87
CA ASN A 599 0.29 -10.42 -11.76
C ASN A 599 -0.92 -9.50 -11.96
N ASP A 600 -1.63 -9.17 -10.87
CA ASP A 600 -2.76 -8.24 -10.95
C ASP A 600 -2.30 -6.77 -10.98
N PHE A 601 -1.11 -6.47 -10.48
CA PHE A 601 -0.55 -5.12 -10.40
C PHE A 601 0.98 -5.18 -10.47
N PRO A 602 1.65 -4.11 -10.93
CA PRO A 602 3.11 -4.04 -10.97
C PRO A 602 3.73 -4.29 -9.59
N PHE A 603 4.77 -5.10 -9.52
CA PHE A 603 5.55 -5.28 -8.30
C PHE A 603 6.70 -4.28 -8.29
N GLY A 604 6.98 -3.65 -7.15
CA GLY A 604 8.24 -2.92 -7.01
C GLY A 604 9.40 -3.87 -7.24
N PHE A 605 10.43 -3.43 -7.96
CA PHE A 605 11.61 -4.24 -8.26
C PHE A 605 12.88 -3.36 -8.33
N SER A 606 13.03 -2.46 -7.35
CA SER A 606 14.15 -1.51 -7.30
C SER A 606 14.88 -1.54 -5.97
N SER A 607 14.16 -1.73 -4.86
CA SER A 607 14.72 -1.66 -3.51
C SER A 607 14.99 -3.03 -2.90
N LYS A 608 15.89 -3.08 -1.90
CA LYS A 608 16.13 -4.30 -1.10
C LYS A 608 14.86 -4.85 -0.45
N SER A 609 13.98 -3.96 0.01
CA SER A 609 12.69 -4.35 0.57
C SER A 609 11.79 -5.01 -0.46
N ASP A 610 11.80 -4.55 -1.71
CA ASP A 610 10.99 -5.14 -2.78
C ASP A 610 11.40 -6.59 -3.02
N PHE A 611 12.71 -6.86 -3.09
CA PHE A 611 13.23 -8.22 -3.27
C PHE A 611 12.90 -9.12 -2.09
N ALA A 612 13.02 -8.60 -0.85
CA ALA A 612 12.65 -9.32 0.35
C ALA A 612 11.14 -9.62 0.39
N ASP A 613 10.31 -8.73 -0.14
CA ASP A 613 8.85 -8.85 -0.17
C ASP A 613 8.31 -9.71 -1.32
N LEU A 614 9.16 -10.28 -2.19
CA LEU A 614 8.72 -11.13 -3.31
C LEU A 614 7.81 -12.29 -2.88
N HIS A 615 8.02 -12.83 -1.68
CA HIS A 615 7.21 -13.91 -1.09
C HIS A 615 5.75 -13.50 -0.80
N ASN A 616 5.47 -12.20 -0.70
CA ASN A 616 4.12 -11.67 -0.49
C ASN A 616 3.32 -11.55 -1.79
N TYR A 617 3.96 -11.74 -2.95
CA TYR A 617 3.31 -11.64 -4.24
C TYR A 617 2.91 -13.01 -4.77
N SER A 618 1.79 -13.04 -5.49
CA SER A 618 1.28 -14.21 -6.20
C SER A 618 0.74 -13.79 -7.55
N LEU A 619 0.92 -14.67 -8.51
CA LEU A 619 0.31 -14.60 -9.83
C LEU A 619 -1.02 -15.35 -9.79
N TYR A 620 -1.97 -14.94 -10.63
CA TYR A 620 -3.30 -15.52 -10.63
C TYR A 620 -3.69 -16.00 -12.03
N GLN A 621 -4.27 -17.19 -12.09
CA GLN A 621 -5.04 -17.61 -13.25
C GLN A 621 -6.50 -17.22 -13.03
N SER A 622 -7.07 -16.57 -14.02
CA SER A 622 -8.35 -15.89 -13.94
C SER A 622 -9.29 -16.32 -15.07
N GLU A 623 -10.58 -16.49 -14.78
CA GLU A 623 -11.66 -16.70 -15.75
C GLU A 623 -12.73 -15.62 -15.51
N GLY A 624 -12.96 -14.72 -16.48
CA GLY A 624 -13.99 -13.68 -16.35
C GLY A 624 -13.66 -12.55 -15.36
N GLN A 625 -14.09 -12.64 -14.09
CA GLN A 625 -13.62 -11.80 -12.97
C GLN A 625 -13.06 -12.64 -11.82
N GLU A 626 -13.30 -13.95 -11.85
CA GLU A 626 -12.96 -14.88 -10.79
C GLU A 626 -11.49 -15.31 -10.92
N LYS A 627 -10.77 -15.27 -9.80
CA LYS A 627 -9.46 -15.91 -9.67
C LYS A 627 -9.72 -17.37 -9.33
N ILE A 628 -9.13 -18.29 -10.09
CA ILE A 628 -9.31 -19.73 -9.89
C ILE A 628 -8.09 -20.33 -9.21
N PHE A 629 -6.89 -19.93 -9.62
CA PHE A 629 -5.64 -20.42 -9.06
C PHE A 629 -4.70 -19.27 -8.70
N SER A 630 -3.90 -19.46 -7.66
CA SER A 630 -2.78 -18.61 -7.29
C SER A 630 -1.46 -19.38 -7.34
N LEU A 631 -0.41 -18.68 -7.75
CA LEU A 631 0.95 -19.16 -7.91
C LEU A 631 1.90 -18.18 -7.21
N PRO A 632 2.51 -18.54 -6.06
CA PRO A 632 3.48 -17.68 -5.39
C PRO A 632 4.65 -17.33 -6.31
N VAL A 633 5.04 -16.06 -6.36
CA VAL A 633 6.11 -15.59 -7.26
C VAL A 633 7.45 -16.27 -6.94
N THR A 634 7.75 -16.49 -5.67
CA THR A 634 8.97 -17.16 -5.19
C THR A 634 9.09 -18.62 -5.61
N ASN A 635 8.00 -19.26 -6.05
CA ASN A 635 8.06 -20.62 -6.59
C ASN A 635 8.50 -20.65 -8.06
N VAL A 636 8.44 -19.50 -8.74
CA VAL A 636 8.76 -19.35 -10.16
C VAL A 636 10.15 -18.74 -10.33
N ILE A 637 10.42 -17.66 -9.59
CA ILE A 637 11.66 -16.90 -9.66
C ILE A 637 12.23 -16.60 -8.27
N SER A 638 13.54 -16.42 -8.21
CA SER A 638 14.24 -15.84 -7.06
C SER A 638 15.29 -14.86 -7.58
N TYR A 639 15.51 -13.74 -6.89
CA TYR A 639 16.45 -12.72 -7.33
C TYR A 639 17.56 -12.51 -6.30
N ILE A 640 18.81 -12.61 -6.76
CA ILE A 640 20.02 -12.38 -5.97
C ILE A 640 20.67 -11.10 -6.47
N GLN A 641 20.54 -10.03 -5.69
CA GLN A 641 21.18 -8.74 -5.99
C GLN A 641 22.71 -8.86 -6.05
N ARG A 642 23.33 -8.16 -7.01
CA ARG A 642 24.80 -8.02 -7.07
C ARG A 642 25.19 -6.66 -6.51
N HIS A 643 26.00 -6.67 -5.45
CA HIS A 643 26.51 -5.45 -4.85
C HIS A 643 27.73 -4.94 -5.60
N GLN A 644 27.78 -3.63 -5.82
CA GLN A 644 28.93 -2.91 -6.35
C GLN A 644 29.22 -1.74 -5.40
N ASN A 645 30.49 -1.35 -5.27
CA ASN A 645 30.90 -0.26 -4.39
C ASN A 645 30.16 1.03 -4.76
N ASP A 646 29.68 1.74 -3.73
CA ASP A 646 29.01 3.05 -3.82
C ASP A 646 27.74 3.10 -4.70
N ARG A 647 27.07 1.96 -4.91
CA ARG A 647 25.80 1.90 -5.65
C ARG A 647 24.64 1.47 -4.78
N LEU A 648 23.60 2.31 -4.74
CA LEU A 648 22.36 2.08 -3.99
C LEU A 648 21.17 1.71 -4.88
N ASP A 649 21.31 1.82 -6.20
CA ASP A 649 20.31 1.38 -7.16
C ASP A 649 20.58 -0.07 -7.56
N PHE A 650 19.56 -0.92 -7.42
CA PHE A 650 19.60 -2.35 -7.73
C PHE A 650 18.56 -2.74 -8.80
N SER A 651 17.89 -1.76 -9.41
CA SER A 651 16.88 -2.00 -10.43
C SER A 651 17.51 -2.50 -11.74
N PRO A 652 16.96 -3.55 -12.36
CA PRO A 652 17.25 -3.90 -13.74
C PRO A 652 16.90 -2.75 -14.70
N LYS A 653 17.55 -2.71 -15.86
CA LYS A 653 17.14 -1.88 -16.98
C LYS A 653 15.75 -2.26 -17.48
N ASP A 654 15.13 -1.32 -18.17
CA ASP A 654 13.86 -1.55 -18.84
C ASP A 654 14.06 -2.62 -19.93
N GLN A 655 13.41 -3.78 -19.78
CA GLN A 655 13.56 -4.92 -20.69
C GLN A 655 12.48 -5.98 -20.48
N VAL A 656 12.16 -6.71 -21.54
CA VAL A 656 11.35 -7.93 -21.49
C VAL A 656 12.26 -9.15 -21.52
N VAL A 657 12.14 -10.01 -20.51
CA VAL A 657 12.87 -11.28 -20.38
C VAL A 657 11.90 -12.43 -20.62
N ARG A 658 12.21 -13.29 -21.61
CA ARG A 658 11.46 -14.52 -21.89
C ARG A 658 12.32 -15.73 -21.54
N LEU A 659 11.74 -16.68 -20.81
CA LEU A 659 12.39 -17.89 -20.31
C LEU A 659 11.57 -19.14 -20.73
N PRO A 660 12.20 -20.27 -21.11
CA PRO A 660 13.64 -20.47 -21.18
C PRO A 660 14.27 -19.60 -22.27
N LEU A 661 15.54 -19.26 -22.09
CA LEU A 661 16.31 -18.60 -23.14
C LEU A 661 16.51 -19.59 -24.29
N ASP A 662 16.66 -19.07 -25.51
CA ASP A 662 16.97 -19.89 -26.69
C ASP A 662 18.32 -20.63 -26.56
N ASP A 663 19.17 -20.23 -25.60
CA ASP A 663 20.43 -20.90 -25.28
C ASP A 663 20.21 -22.09 -24.30
N PRO A 664 20.36 -23.35 -24.76
CA PRO A 664 20.17 -24.53 -23.93
C PRO A 664 21.24 -24.69 -22.83
N ASN A 665 22.33 -23.91 -22.85
CA ASN A 665 23.40 -24.00 -21.85
C ASN A 665 23.14 -23.13 -20.61
N MET A 666 22.22 -22.16 -20.67
CA MET A 666 21.88 -21.31 -19.52
C MET A 666 20.90 -22.02 -18.58
N LYS A 667 21.43 -22.78 -17.63
CA LYS A 667 20.64 -23.56 -16.66
C LYS A 667 20.10 -22.69 -15.53
N GLY A 668 18.88 -22.19 -15.69
CA GLY A 668 18.03 -21.71 -14.58
C GLY A 668 18.46 -20.39 -13.94
N GLU A 669 19.43 -19.67 -14.53
CA GLU A 669 19.88 -18.35 -14.05
C GLU A 669 20.04 -17.40 -15.25
N ILE A 670 19.64 -16.14 -15.08
CA ILE A 670 19.89 -15.06 -16.03
C ILE A 670 20.43 -13.84 -15.30
N GLU A 671 21.47 -13.24 -15.86
CA GLU A 671 22.04 -12.00 -15.34
C GLU A 671 21.24 -10.81 -15.85
N LEU A 672 20.59 -10.10 -14.93
CA LEU A 672 19.89 -8.86 -15.25
C LEU A 672 20.87 -7.71 -15.14
N LYS A 673 20.91 -6.88 -16.18
CA LYS A 673 21.77 -5.70 -16.23
C LYS A 673 20.99 -4.44 -15.85
N LYS A 674 21.70 -3.42 -15.36
CA LYS A 674 21.19 -2.08 -15.06
C LYS A 674 21.19 -1.24 -16.32
N GLU A 675 20.42 -0.15 -16.27
CA GLU A 675 20.44 0.85 -17.33
C GLU A 675 21.87 1.41 -17.46
N THR A 676 22.31 1.68 -18.69
CA THR A 676 23.61 2.33 -18.92
C THR A 676 23.61 3.72 -18.30
N SER A 677 24.78 4.17 -17.86
CA SER A 677 24.92 5.51 -17.27
C SER A 677 24.54 6.60 -18.29
N SER A 678 24.71 6.31 -19.57
CA SER A 678 24.28 7.11 -20.70
C SER A 678 22.77 7.34 -20.81
N LYS A 679 21.92 6.50 -20.20
CA LYS A 679 20.46 6.65 -20.21
C LYS A 679 19.90 7.20 -18.90
N ILE A 680 20.78 7.56 -17.96
CA ILE A 680 20.35 8.08 -16.66
C ILE A 680 19.68 9.44 -16.81
N LEU A 681 20.19 10.32 -17.69
CA LEU A 681 19.67 11.67 -17.91
C LEU A 681 19.01 11.78 -19.28
N SER A 682 17.72 12.10 -19.29
CA SER A 682 17.00 12.48 -20.52
C SER A 682 17.23 13.96 -20.80
N VAL A 683 17.49 14.28 -22.06
CA VAL A 683 17.57 15.65 -22.57
C VAL A 683 16.53 15.81 -23.64
N ASN A 684 15.56 16.66 -23.36
CA ASN A 684 14.50 17.03 -24.30
C ASN A 684 14.87 18.37 -24.91
N ILE A 685 15.02 18.41 -26.23
CA ILE A 685 15.31 19.65 -26.97
C ILE A 685 14.04 20.04 -27.70
N PHE A 686 13.55 21.26 -27.46
CA PHE A 686 12.33 21.81 -28.05
C PHE A 686 12.65 23.01 -28.93
N THR A 687 11.93 23.13 -30.03
CA THR A 687 11.80 24.36 -30.80
C THR A 687 10.36 24.86 -30.75
N ASP A 688 10.18 26.15 -30.44
CA ASP A 688 8.85 26.77 -30.38
C ASP A 688 8.52 27.45 -31.71
N PHE A 689 7.38 27.09 -32.30
CA PHE A 689 6.93 27.68 -33.56
C PHE A 689 6.51 29.13 -33.42
N ASN A 690 6.01 29.54 -32.25
CA ASN A 690 5.64 30.93 -32.03
C ASN A 690 6.89 31.82 -32.14
N GLY A 691 8.04 31.34 -31.68
CA GLY A 691 9.33 32.04 -31.75
C GLY A 691 9.92 32.23 -33.15
N PHE A 692 9.27 31.75 -34.23
CA PHE A 692 9.70 32.08 -35.60
C PHE A 692 9.29 33.50 -36.03
N GLN A 693 8.37 34.15 -35.30
CA GLN A 693 8.03 35.53 -35.57
C GLN A 693 9.08 36.44 -34.90
N GLU A 694 9.77 37.27 -35.68
CA GLU A 694 10.86 38.15 -35.21
C GLU A 694 10.45 39.09 -34.05
N ASN A 695 9.15 39.26 -33.82
CA ASN A 695 8.60 40.13 -32.77
C ASN A 695 7.97 39.38 -31.59
N THR A 696 8.08 38.06 -31.52
CA THR A 696 7.53 37.29 -30.40
C THR A 696 8.64 36.89 -29.43
N GLU A 697 8.46 37.26 -28.17
CA GLU A 697 9.40 36.98 -27.06
C GLU A 697 9.57 35.48 -26.72
N ASN A 698 9.04 34.55 -27.52
CA ASN A 698 9.18 33.12 -27.27
C ASN A 698 10.53 32.64 -27.81
N GLY A 699 11.37 32.05 -26.95
CA GLY A 699 12.68 31.59 -27.38
C GLY A 699 12.59 30.40 -28.34
N LEU A 700 13.37 30.46 -29.43
CA LEU A 700 13.39 29.45 -30.49
C LEU A 700 13.82 28.05 -30.01
N LEU A 701 14.69 27.96 -29.00
CA LEU A 701 15.29 26.71 -28.54
C LEU A 701 15.23 26.61 -27.01
N GLN A 702 14.76 25.45 -26.53
CA GLN A 702 14.69 25.09 -25.11
C GLN A 702 15.28 23.69 -24.89
N MET A 703 16.04 23.54 -23.81
CA MET A 703 16.60 22.26 -23.37
C MET A 703 16.07 21.93 -21.99
N GLU A 704 15.50 20.75 -21.80
CA GLU A 704 15.05 20.23 -20.50
C GLU A 704 15.83 18.95 -20.20
N VAL A 705 16.63 18.95 -19.14
CA VAL A 705 17.29 17.77 -18.59
C VAL A 705 16.47 17.27 -17.41
N ASP A 706 16.10 15.99 -17.37
CA ASP A 706 15.35 15.43 -16.26
C ASP A 706 15.87 14.08 -15.77
N LYS A 707 15.64 13.80 -14.48
CA LYS A 707 15.96 12.53 -13.83
C LYS A 707 14.85 12.13 -12.88
N LYS A 708 14.19 11.02 -13.21
CA LYS A 708 13.25 10.34 -12.32
C LYS A 708 13.99 9.40 -11.37
N ILE A 709 13.69 9.52 -10.08
CA ILE A 709 14.20 8.66 -9.00
C ILE A 709 13.00 8.00 -8.31
N PRO A 710 12.84 6.67 -8.42
CA PRO A 710 11.83 5.93 -7.66
C PRO A 710 12.06 6.08 -6.14
N ILE A 711 10.99 6.32 -5.37
CA ILE A 711 11.04 6.47 -3.91
C ILE A 711 10.29 5.32 -3.24
N TRP A 712 8.99 5.17 -3.55
CA TRP A 712 8.13 4.14 -2.98
C TRP A 712 7.42 3.38 -4.10
N THR A 713 7.89 2.17 -4.40
CA THR A 713 7.43 1.34 -5.53
C THR A 713 6.31 0.35 -5.15
N LYS A 714 5.71 0.44 -3.96
CA LYS A 714 4.58 -0.44 -3.60
C LYS A 714 3.27 0.08 -4.15
N ARG A 715 2.53 -0.80 -4.84
CA ARG A 715 1.19 -0.53 -5.39
C ARG A 715 0.11 -1.23 -4.59
N MET A 716 -1.05 -0.59 -4.48
CA MET A 716 -2.26 -1.13 -3.85
C MET A 716 -3.32 -1.37 -4.92
N ASN A 717 -3.96 -2.54 -4.93
CA ASN A 717 -5.07 -2.82 -5.83
C ASN A 717 -6.34 -2.11 -5.33
N LEU A 718 -6.92 -1.23 -6.16
CA LEU A 718 -8.11 -0.43 -5.82
C LEU A 718 -9.42 -1.22 -5.88
N ARG A 719 -9.41 -2.45 -6.42
CA ARG A 719 -10.59 -3.29 -6.69
C ARG A 719 -11.63 -2.65 -7.63
N LEU A 720 -11.34 -1.49 -8.20
CA LEU A 720 -12.14 -0.81 -9.22
C LEU A 720 -11.82 -1.43 -10.59
N GLY A 721 -12.23 -2.68 -10.79
CA GLY A 721 -11.92 -3.46 -11.99
C GLY A 721 -10.63 -4.28 -11.86
N ARG A 722 -10.34 -5.06 -12.91
CA ARG A 722 -9.09 -5.82 -13.00
C ARG A 722 -7.94 -4.85 -13.24
N SER A 723 -6.82 -5.06 -12.56
CA SER A 723 -5.55 -4.35 -12.76
C SER A 723 -5.45 -2.86 -12.35
N SER A 724 -6.54 -2.26 -11.89
CA SER A 724 -6.50 -0.89 -11.38
C SER A 724 -5.67 -0.81 -10.10
N ASN A 725 -4.66 0.06 -10.09
CA ASN A 725 -3.74 0.16 -8.98
C ASN A 725 -3.46 1.61 -8.56
N PHE A 726 -3.10 1.76 -7.30
CA PHE A 726 -2.81 3.01 -6.63
C PHE A 726 -1.37 3.01 -6.12
N GLY A 727 -0.62 4.06 -6.43
CA GLY A 727 0.71 4.32 -5.89
C GLY A 727 0.72 5.59 -5.05
N PHE A 728 1.60 5.65 -4.04
CA PHE A 728 1.78 6.81 -3.18
C PHE A 728 3.27 7.14 -3.07
N VAL A 729 3.64 8.40 -3.30
CA VAL A 729 5.04 8.87 -3.25
C VAL A 729 5.95 8.04 -4.17
N ASN A 730 5.51 7.80 -5.42
CA ASN A 730 6.17 6.82 -6.28
C ASN A 730 7.58 7.25 -6.69
N TYR A 731 7.78 8.52 -7.03
CA TYR A 731 9.04 9.03 -7.54
C TYR A 731 9.21 10.53 -7.24
N ALA A 732 10.46 10.98 -7.25
CA ALA A 732 10.83 12.38 -7.42
C ALA A 732 11.50 12.57 -8.78
N ASN A 733 11.09 13.58 -9.52
CA ASN A 733 11.68 13.97 -10.79
C ASN A 733 12.47 15.27 -10.61
N PHE A 734 13.78 15.20 -10.78
CA PHE A 734 14.65 16.37 -10.78
C PHE A 734 14.73 16.91 -12.18
N ASN A 735 14.55 18.22 -12.36
CA ASN A 735 14.54 18.81 -13.68
C ASN A 735 15.39 20.08 -13.72
N LEU A 736 16.10 20.27 -14.83
CA LEU A 736 16.84 21.46 -15.18
C LEU A 736 16.32 21.90 -16.55
N SER A 737 15.77 23.09 -16.68
CA SER A 737 15.40 23.66 -17.97
C SER A 737 16.28 24.87 -18.27
N TRP A 738 16.87 24.89 -19.45
CA TRP A 738 17.48 26.07 -20.04
C TRP A 738 16.63 26.51 -21.22
N GLN A 739 15.98 27.66 -21.08
CA GLN A 739 15.10 28.24 -22.07
C GLN A 739 15.81 29.39 -22.80
N LYS A 740 15.32 29.73 -24.00
CA LYS A 740 15.72 30.93 -24.75
C LYS A 740 17.23 31.09 -24.95
N ILE A 741 17.81 30.20 -25.74
CA ILE A 741 19.27 30.23 -26.01
C ILE A 741 19.68 31.45 -26.87
N GLY A 742 18.77 32.07 -27.63
CA GLY A 742 19.02 33.30 -28.42
C GLY A 742 19.20 34.57 -27.58
N GLU A 743 19.94 35.57 -28.07
CA GLU A 743 20.28 36.80 -27.30
C GLU A 743 19.14 37.81 -27.20
N GLU A 744 18.23 37.84 -28.17
CA GLU A 744 17.25 38.92 -28.33
C GLU A 744 16.10 38.86 -27.30
N ASP A 745 15.79 37.68 -26.74
CA ASP A 745 14.62 37.46 -25.85
C ASP A 745 14.95 37.08 -24.40
N LYS A 746 16.22 37.23 -23.99
CA LYS A 746 16.70 36.85 -22.64
C LYS A 746 16.38 37.88 -21.56
N GLU A 747 16.09 39.11 -21.96
CA GLU A 747 15.94 40.25 -21.08
C GLU A 747 14.47 40.64 -20.97
N LEU A 748 13.97 40.73 -19.74
CA LEU A 748 12.63 41.24 -19.44
C LEU A 748 12.70 42.74 -19.20
N VAL A 749 12.05 43.53 -20.05
CA VAL A 749 11.98 44.99 -19.88
C VAL A 749 10.91 45.31 -18.83
N LEU A 750 11.27 46.07 -17.80
CA LEU A 750 10.33 46.48 -16.76
C LEU A 750 9.34 47.53 -17.28
N ALA A 751 8.07 47.36 -16.93
CA ALA A 751 7.03 48.35 -17.20
C ALA A 751 7.08 49.49 -16.16
N LYS A 752 6.54 50.66 -16.53
CA LYS A 752 6.60 51.90 -15.73
C LYS A 752 5.19 52.38 -15.41
N SER A 753 4.92 52.61 -14.13
CA SER A 753 3.69 53.22 -13.64
C SER A 753 4.02 54.53 -12.94
N ASN A 754 3.29 55.60 -13.25
CA ASN A 754 3.51 56.89 -12.60
C ASN A 754 2.46 57.10 -11.50
N ARG A 755 2.91 57.40 -10.29
CA ARG A 755 2.03 57.83 -9.19
C ARG A 755 2.43 59.21 -8.69
N PHE A 756 1.49 59.91 -8.08
CA PHE A 756 1.76 61.19 -7.44
C PHE A 756 1.85 61.01 -5.92
N GLU A 757 3.03 61.27 -5.35
CA GLU A 757 3.28 61.24 -3.92
C GLU A 757 3.71 62.65 -3.48
N ASN A 758 2.93 63.31 -2.62
CA ASN A 758 3.17 64.70 -2.20
C ASN A 758 3.33 65.70 -3.38
N ASN A 759 2.48 65.59 -4.41
CA ASN A 759 2.55 66.36 -5.67
C ASN A 759 3.84 66.16 -6.50
N GLN A 760 4.67 65.18 -6.17
CA GLN A 760 5.80 64.77 -7.00
C GLN A 760 5.45 63.50 -7.76
N GLN A 761 5.79 63.46 -9.06
CA GLN A 761 5.63 62.26 -9.88
C GLN A 761 6.74 61.26 -9.53
N VAL A 762 6.34 60.10 -9.02
CA VAL A 762 7.22 58.97 -8.74
C VAL A 762 6.94 57.90 -9.78
N THR A 763 7.98 57.42 -10.46
CA THR A 763 7.88 56.30 -11.41
C THR A 763 8.20 55.00 -10.68
N ASP A 764 7.19 54.14 -10.54
CA ASP A 764 7.31 52.79 -10.03
C ASP A 764 7.57 51.82 -11.19
N PHE A 765 8.61 51.01 -11.07
CA PHE A 765 8.86 49.91 -11.99
C PHE A 765 8.08 48.68 -11.57
N TYR A 766 7.50 47.97 -12.52
CA TYR A 766 6.81 46.71 -12.23
C TYR A 766 6.92 45.70 -13.37
N THR A 767 6.59 44.45 -13.05
CA THR A 767 6.44 43.36 -14.01
C THR A 767 5.34 42.43 -13.55
N THR A 768 4.67 41.76 -14.49
CA THR A 768 3.72 40.72 -14.11
C THR A 768 4.42 39.40 -13.78
N TYR A 769 3.79 38.58 -12.93
CA TYR A 769 4.25 37.20 -12.70
C TYR A 769 4.23 36.37 -13.99
N LEU A 770 3.32 36.68 -14.92
CA LEU A 770 3.23 36.02 -16.20
C LEU A 770 4.48 36.30 -17.05
N ASP A 771 4.91 37.56 -17.11
CA ASP A 771 6.09 38.00 -17.87
C ASP A 771 7.38 37.43 -17.29
N LEU A 772 7.47 37.37 -15.95
CA LEU A 772 8.60 36.72 -15.26
C LEU A 772 8.73 35.26 -15.69
N VAL A 773 7.63 34.50 -15.72
CA VAL A 773 7.67 33.09 -16.14
C VAL A 773 7.96 32.97 -17.63
N LYS A 774 7.40 33.86 -18.45
CA LYS A 774 7.64 33.91 -19.89
C LYS A 774 9.11 34.17 -20.22
N HIS A 775 9.84 34.94 -19.39
CA HIS A 775 11.25 35.29 -19.59
C HIS A 775 12.21 34.50 -18.68
N GLU A 776 11.77 33.37 -18.13
CA GLU A 776 12.64 32.48 -17.36
C GLU A 776 13.75 31.90 -18.25
N ASN A 777 15.01 32.18 -17.94
CA ASN A 777 16.13 31.68 -18.74
C ASN A 777 16.59 30.29 -18.26
N ILE A 778 16.67 30.10 -16.95
CA ILE A 778 17.11 28.85 -16.32
C ILE A 778 16.14 28.50 -15.20
N SER A 779 15.74 27.23 -15.12
CA SER A 779 14.94 26.68 -14.02
C SER A 779 15.56 25.40 -13.50
N VAL A 780 15.62 25.24 -12.19
CA VAL A 780 15.98 23.97 -11.52
C VAL A 780 14.87 23.63 -10.55
N GLY A 781 14.37 22.40 -10.60
CA GLY A 781 13.24 21.99 -9.78
C GLY A 781 13.25 20.54 -9.39
N VAL A 782 12.30 20.22 -8.52
CA VAL A 782 11.93 18.86 -8.16
C VAL A 782 10.41 18.74 -8.17
N ASP A 783 9.92 17.73 -8.87
CA ASP A 783 8.52 17.32 -8.92
C ASP A 783 8.37 16.00 -8.15
N LEU A 784 7.56 15.99 -7.10
CA LEU A 784 7.22 14.80 -6.33
C LEU A 784 5.87 14.25 -6.78
N ASN A 785 5.84 12.98 -7.21
CA ASN A 785 4.57 12.29 -7.45
C ASN A 785 3.97 11.87 -6.11
N ILE A 786 2.89 12.52 -5.68
CA ILE A 786 2.21 12.22 -4.41
C ILE A 786 1.35 10.96 -4.57
N ALA A 787 0.60 10.87 -5.66
CA ALA A 787 -0.28 9.75 -5.92
C ALA A 787 -0.36 9.43 -7.41
N SER A 788 -0.61 8.16 -7.72
CA SER A 788 -0.89 7.70 -9.08
C SER A 788 -2.03 6.69 -9.09
N PHE A 789 -2.91 6.81 -10.07
CA PHE A 789 -4.02 5.90 -10.33
C PHE A 789 -3.85 5.35 -11.73
N ASP A 790 -3.59 4.06 -11.82
CA ASP A 790 -3.39 3.37 -13.08
C ASP A 790 -4.66 2.63 -13.50
N PHE A 791 -5.06 2.81 -14.75
CA PHE A 791 -6.18 2.12 -15.38
C PHE A 791 -5.69 1.38 -16.63
N PRO A 792 -5.05 0.21 -16.48
CA PRO A 792 -4.42 -0.48 -17.62
C PRO A 792 -5.39 -0.84 -18.75
N LEU A 793 -6.64 -1.16 -18.42
CA LEU A 793 -7.69 -1.45 -19.42
C LEU A 793 -8.00 -0.24 -20.31
N ALA A 794 -7.98 0.97 -19.75
CA ALA A 794 -8.16 2.22 -20.49
C ALA A 794 -6.84 2.72 -21.09
N LYS A 795 -5.71 2.10 -20.72
CA LYS A 795 -4.36 2.54 -21.04
C LYS A 795 -4.10 4.00 -20.62
N THR A 796 -4.64 4.35 -19.45
CA THR A 796 -4.52 5.69 -18.86
C THR A 796 -3.95 5.65 -17.46
N ARG A 797 -3.28 6.73 -17.06
CA ARG A 797 -2.76 6.94 -15.71
C ARG A 797 -3.06 8.37 -15.27
N LEU A 798 -3.66 8.53 -14.10
CA LEU A 798 -3.85 9.84 -13.47
C LEU A 798 -2.82 10.01 -12.36
N GLU A 799 -2.04 11.09 -12.42
CA GLU A 799 -1.01 11.42 -11.45
C GLU A 799 -1.34 12.73 -10.75
N LEU A 800 -1.13 12.76 -9.44
CA LEU A 800 -1.15 13.96 -8.61
C LEU A 800 0.27 14.22 -8.15
N ASN A 801 0.84 15.33 -8.60
CA ASN A 801 2.19 15.74 -8.30
C ASN A 801 2.20 17.05 -7.50
N THR A 802 3.34 17.36 -6.89
CA THR A 802 3.64 18.70 -6.38
C THR A 802 5.08 19.03 -6.67
N GLY A 803 5.40 20.28 -6.91
CA GLY A 803 6.76 20.67 -7.26
C GLY A 803 7.18 22.01 -6.70
N ALA A 804 8.49 22.18 -6.65
CA ALA A 804 9.15 23.43 -6.33
C ALA A 804 10.24 23.69 -7.37
N HIS A 805 10.24 24.88 -7.97
CA HIS A 805 11.23 25.28 -8.97
C HIS A 805 11.86 26.59 -8.58
N TYR A 806 13.17 26.69 -8.74
CA TYR A 806 13.95 27.91 -8.68
C TYR A 806 14.28 28.37 -10.10
N GLY A 807 13.89 29.58 -10.45
CA GLY A 807 14.10 30.20 -11.75
C GLY A 807 15.00 31.43 -11.68
N ARG A 808 15.65 31.74 -12.80
CA ARG A 808 16.44 32.97 -12.99
C ARG A 808 16.00 33.73 -14.23
N ILE A 809 15.87 35.04 -14.09
CA ILE A 809 15.43 35.97 -15.14
C ILE A 809 16.36 37.18 -15.11
N LYS A 810 16.73 37.71 -16.27
CA LYS A 810 17.44 39.00 -16.37
C LYS A 810 16.42 40.09 -16.65
N VAL A 811 16.35 41.11 -15.79
CA VAL A 811 15.52 42.29 -16.01
C VAL A 811 16.36 43.49 -16.36
N VAL A 812 15.78 44.37 -17.19
CA VAL A 812 16.40 45.61 -17.63
C VAL A 812 15.40 46.76 -17.61
N ASP A 813 15.87 47.97 -17.32
CA ASP A 813 15.18 49.20 -17.73
C ASP A 813 15.83 49.69 -19.01
N LYS A 814 15.07 49.70 -20.12
CA LYS A 814 15.51 50.29 -21.39
C LYS A 814 14.84 51.66 -21.52
N LYS A 815 15.65 52.72 -21.59
CA LYS A 815 15.21 54.03 -22.07
C LYS A 815 15.67 54.18 -23.51
N ILE A 816 14.71 54.44 -24.39
CA ILE A 816 14.99 54.76 -25.80
C ILE A 816 15.01 56.28 -25.89
N GLU A 817 16.20 56.86 -25.98
CA GLU A 817 16.38 58.28 -26.19
C GLU A 817 16.64 58.54 -27.68
N PRO A 818 15.84 59.39 -28.35
CA PRO A 818 16.14 59.80 -29.71
C PRO A 818 17.43 60.65 -29.71
N LEU A 819 18.42 60.20 -30.46
CA LEU A 819 19.62 60.96 -30.74
C LEU A 819 19.31 62.11 -31.73
N PRO A 820 20.11 63.18 -31.73
CA PRO A 820 19.87 64.36 -32.59
C PRO A 820 19.85 64.08 -34.10
N ASP A 821 20.44 62.96 -34.54
CA ASP A 821 20.54 62.52 -35.93
C ASP A 821 19.39 61.58 -36.36
N GLY A 822 18.41 61.34 -35.48
CA GLY A 822 17.31 60.40 -35.72
C GLY A 822 17.65 58.94 -35.41
N ALA A 823 18.87 58.64 -34.96
CA ALA A 823 19.17 57.35 -34.35
C ALA A 823 18.55 57.25 -32.95
N THR A 824 18.44 56.06 -32.38
CA THR A 824 17.97 55.86 -31.00
C THR A 824 19.11 55.33 -30.13
N SER A 825 19.46 56.06 -29.08
CA SER A 825 20.34 55.54 -28.02
C SER A 825 19.50 54.74 -27.03
N THR A 826 19.92 53.51 -26.73
CA THR A 826 19.30 52.71 -25.67
C THR A 826 20.16 52.81 -24.42
N THR A 827 19.76 53.63 -23.45
CA THR A 827 20.42 53.72 -22.15
C THR A 827 19.83 52.66 -21.20
N ARG A 828 20.71 51.96 -20.47
CA ARG A 828 20.35 50.94 -19.47
C ARG A 828 20.65 51.50 -18.08
N ASP A 829 19.63 52.04 -17.43
CA ASP A 829 19.78 52.57 -16.07
C ASP A 829 19.77 51.47 -15.01
N PHE A 830 19.19 50.32 -15.34
CA PHE A 830 19.00 49.20 -14.44
C PHE A 830 19.17 47.87 -15.17
N GLU A 831 20.01 46.99 -14.64
CA GLU A 831 20.19 45.62 -15.10
C GLU A 831 20.41 44.73 -13.87
N GLU A 832 19.52 43.75 -13.67
CA GLU A 832 19.61 42.83 -12.52
C GLU A 832 19.17 41.42 -12.90
N THR A 833 19.79 40.42 -12.28
CA THR A 833 19.32 39.03 -12.38
C THR A 833 18.45 38.72 -11.17
N ILE A 834 17.18 38.47 -11.42
CA ILE A 834 16.20 38.14 -10.40
C ILE A 834 16.12 36.63 -10.24
N ASN A 835 15.95 36.23 -8.99
CA ASN A 835 15.61 34.88 -8.61
C ASN A 835 14.10 34.76 -8.42
N MET A 836 13.50 33.66 -8.85
CA MET A 836 12.11 33.34 -8.53
C MET A 836 11.96 31.91 -8.03
N ILE A 837 10.94 31.68 -7.22
CA ILE A 837 10.56 30.35 -6.72
C ILE A 837 9.11 30.10 -7.13
N ARG A 838 8.83 28.95 -7.74
CA ARG A 838 7.49 28.49 -8.06
C ARG A 838 7.14 27.30 -7.20
N LEU A 839 5.93 27.30 -6.63
CA LEU A 839 5.37 26.20 -5.85
C LEU A 839 4.02 25.82 -6.43
N TYR A 840 3.76 24.52 -6.58
CA TYR A 840 2.50 24.08 -7.19
C TYR A 840 2.09 22.64 -6.83
N PRO A 841 0.77 22.37 -6.78
CA PRO A 841 0.24 21.06 -7.14
C PRO A 841 0.14 20.91 -8.66
N ASP A 842 0.00 19.67 -9.12
CA ASP A 842 -0.05 19.34 -10.54
C ASP A 842 -0.90 18.08 -10.76
N ILE A 843 -1.80 18.12 -11.73
CA ILE A 843 -2.67 16.99 -12.10
C ILE A 843 -2.31 16.61 -13.54
N MET A 844 -1.96 15.36 -13.75
CA MET A 844 -1.52 14.88 -15.06
C MET A 844 -2.24 13.59 -15.44
N LEU A 845 -2.93 13.59 -16.58
CA LEU A 845 -3.58 12.44 -17.18
C LEU A 845 -2.75 11.96 -18.37
N TRP A 846 -2.10 10.80 -18.21
CA TRP A 846 -1.41 10.10 -19.29
C TRP A 846 -2.38 9.21 -20.06
N ILE A 847 -2.19 9.17 -21.38
CA ILE A 847 -2.89 8.29 -22.31
C ILE A 847 -1.81 7.62 -23.17
N ARG A 848 -1.63 6.29 -23.01
CA ARG A 848 -0.58 5.54 -23.70
C ARG A 848 -1.18 4.29 -24.36
N PRO A 849 -1.84 4.45 -25.52
CA PRO A 849 -2.46 3.34 -26.22
C PRO A 849 -1.44 2.30 -26.69
N GLU A 850 -0.21 2.70 -26.98
CA GLU A 850 0.88 1.83 -27.43
C GLU A 850 2.23 2.37 -26.93
N GLU A 851 3.29 1.57 -27.04
CA GLU A 851 4.67 1.97 -26.68
C GLU A 851 5.21 3.08 -27.60
N ARG A 852 4.80 3.07 -28.87
CA ARG A 852 5.29 4.00 -29.90
C ARG A 852 4.64 5.36 -29.88
N PHE A 853 3.47 5.53 -29.28
CA PHE A 853 2.83 6.84 -29.21
C PHE A 853 1.93 6.97 -28.00
N GLY A 854 1.86 8.18 -27.50
CA GLY A 854 1.02 8.52 -26.37
C GLY A 854 1.09 10.01 -26.09
N GLY A 855 0.53 10.41 -24.97
CA GLY A 855 0.55 11.79 -24.57
C GLY A 855 0.07 11.97 -23.14
N TYR A 856 0.04 13.23 -22.72
CA TYR A 856 -0.57 13.61 -21.46
C TYR A 856 -1.28 14.95 -21.56
N LEU A 857 -2.31 15.08 -20.75
CA LEU A 857 -2.96 16.33 -20.40
C LEU A 857 -2.54 16.72 -19.00
N ARG A 858 -2.18 17.97 -18.80
CA ARG A 858 -1.65 18.46 -17.53
C ARG A 858 -2.30 19.78 -17.16
N TYR A 859 -2.67 19.90 -15.89
CA TYR A 859 -3.13 21.13 -15.27
C TYR A 859 -2.29 21.44 -14.03
N ARG A 860 -1.65 22.60 -14.03
CA ARG A 860 -0.73 23.03 -12.98
C ARG A 860 -1.04 24.47 -12.56
N PRO A 861 -1.79 24.68 -11.46
CA PRO A 861 -1.88 25.98 -10.83
C PRO A 861 -0.61 26.21 -10.01
N PHE A 862 0.05 27.36 -10.15
CA PHE A 862 1.30 27.64 -9.45
C PHE A 862 1.39 29.07 -8.94
N ARG A 863 2.10 29.22 -7.82
CA ARG A 863 2.40 30.53 -7.23
C ARG A 863 3.86 30.87 -7.46
N THR A 864 4.12 32.09 -7.95
CA THR A 864 5.47 32.64 -8.11
C THR A 864 5.81 33.54 -6.92
N ILE A 865 7.01 33.36 -6.38
CA ILE A 865 7.59 34.15 -5.30
C ILE A 865 8.88 34.75 -5.83
N VAL A 866 9.01 36.07 -5.75
CA VAL A 866 10.18 36.80 -6.23
C VAL A 866 10.89 37.40 -5.01
N PRO A 867 11.90 36.73 -4.43
CA PRO A 867 12.69 37.30 -3.35
C PRO A 867 13.50 38.53 -3.84
N ASN A 868 13.69 39.50 -2.94
CA ASN A 868 14.57 40.66 -3.11
C ASN A 868 14.22 41.59 -4.29
N ASN A 869 12.94 41.79 -4.58
CA ASN A 869 12.49 42.71 -5.64
C ASN A 869 12.31 44.16 -5.13
N GLU A 870 13.25 44.70 -4.34
CA GLU A 870 13.08 46.05 -3.74
C GLU A 870 13.03 47.18 -4.78
N LYS A 871 13.60 46.96 -5.97
CA LYS A 871 13.70 47.95 -7.04
C LYS A 871 12.50 47.99 -8.00
N PHE A 872 11.62 46.99 -7.95
CA PHE A 872 10.44 46.92 -8.81
C PHE A 872 9.34 46.03 -8.20
N PHE A 873 8.09 46.32 -8.49
CA PHE A 873 6.95 45.53 -8.02
C PHE A 873 6.69 44.32 -8.92
N SER A 874 6.52 43.14 -8.32
CA SER A 874 5.99 41.96 -9.01
C SER A 874 4.49 41.87 -8.76
N VAL A 875 3.68 41.95 -9.81
CA VAL A 875 2.22 42.06 -9.72
C VAL A 875 1.52 40.97 -10.54
N SER A 876 0.24 40.73 -10.30
CA SER A 876 -0.51 39.75 -11.11
C SER A 876 -1.12 40.35 -12.37
N SER A 877 -1.48 41.64 -12.33
CA SER A 877 -2.11 42.38 -13.43
C SER A 877 -1.41 43.73 -13.56
N GLY A 878 -0.84 44.02 -14.72
CA GLY A 878 -0.26 45.32 -15.01
C GLY A 878 -1.30 46.43 -14.95
N LYS A 879 -2.45 46.21 -15.58
CA LYS A 879 -3.59 47.14 -15.59
C LYS A 879 -4.07 47.52 -14.18
N ASP A 880 -4.26 46.55 -13.29
CA ASP A 880 -4.73 46.83 -11.92
C ASP A 880 -3.67 47.61 -11.11
N PHE A 881 -2.40 47.35 -11.40
CA PHE A 881 -1.29 48.06 -10.76
C PHE A 881 -1.19 49.50 -11.31
N GLU A 882 -1.27 49.70 -12.61
CA GLU A 882 -1.28 51.03 -13.25
C GLU A 882 -2.45 51.89 -12.75
N GLU A 883 -3.66 51.32 -12.71
CA GLU A 883 -4.87 52.05 -12.33
C GLU A 883 -5.00 52.27 -10.82
N ASN A 884 -4.64 51.27 -10.00
CA ASN A 884 -4.98 51.24 -8.57
C ASN A 884 -3.81 50.94 -7.63
N GLN A 885 -2.60 50.70 -8.15
CA GLN A 885 -1.40 50.32 -7.38
C GLN A 885 -1.60 49.06 -6.51
N ILE A 886 -2.48 48.14 -6.94
CA ILE A 886 -2.81 46.94 -6.17
C ILE A 886 -1.73 45.86 -6.35
N LEU A 887 -1.07 45.50 -5.26
CA LEU A 887 -0.11 44.39 -5.21
C LEU A 887 -0.83 43.04 -5.05
N SER A 888 -1.44 42.56 -6.13
CA SER A 888 -2.09 41.24 -6.15
C SER A 888 -1.08 40.10 -6.29
N LYS A 889 -1.27 39.01 -5.55
CA LYS A 889 -0.45 37.78 -5.57
C LYS A 889 -1.29 36.58 -6.00
N ASN A 890 -1.89 36.68 -7.17
CA ASN A 890 -2.76 35.66 -7.74
C ASN A 890 -1.94 34.45 -8.22
N TRP A 891 -2.64 33.32 -8.36
CA TRP A 891 -2.07 32.12 -8.90
C TRP A 891 -2.06 32.20 -10.43
N LEU A 892 -1.02 31.63 -11.03
CA LEU A 892 -1.00 31.36 -12.46
C LEU A 892 -1.51 29.94 -12.70
N ASN A 893 -2.21 29.73 -13.81
CA ASN A 893 -2.61 28.39 -14.23
C ASN A 893 -1.89 28.03 -15.52
N ARG A 894 -1.42 26.79 -15.60
CA ARG A 894 -0.85 26.22 -16.82
C ARG A 894 -1.63 24.99 -17.25
N PHE A 895 -2.07 25.00 -18.50
CA PHE A 895 -2.61 23.85 -19.20
C PHE A 895 -1.56 23.37 -20.19
N GLU A 896 -1.29 22.08 -20.22
CA GLU A 896 -0.31 21.49 -21.13
C GLU A 896 -0.88 20.23 -21.77
N LEU A 897 -0.84 20.18 -23.08
CA LEU A 897 -1.11 19.00 -23.90
C LEU A 897 0.24 18.58 -24.50
N SER A 898 0.64 17.35 -24.27
CA SER A 898 1.86 16.80 -24.84
C SER A 898 1.56 15.48 -25.52
N ALA A 899 2.18 15.26 -26.67
CA ALA A 899 2.12 14.01 -27.41
C ALA A 899 3.54 13.60 -27.77
N PHE A 900 3.80 12.30 -27.83
CA PHE A 900 5.08 11.75 -28.22
C PHE A 900 4.92 10.64 -29.25
N PHE A 901 5.95 10.49 -30.08
CA PHE A 901 6.08 9.41 -31.07
C PHE A 901 7.49 8.84 -31.05
N THR A 902 7.60 7.53 -30.89
CA THR A 902 8.84 6.76 -30.91
C THR A 902 8.89 5.99 -32.23
N PRO A 903 9.85 6.25 -33.14
CA PRO A 903 9.90 5.63 -34.46
C PRO A 903 10.04 4.11 -34.44
N SER A 904 10.67 3.58 -33.40
CA SER A 904 10.86 2.14 -33.17
C SER A 904 10.63 1.84 -31.68
N SER A 905 10.12 0.65 -31.36
CA SER A 905 10.00 0.16 -29.98
C SER A 905 11.37 0.14 -29.27
N ASP A 906 12.43 -0.12 -30.03
CA ASP A 906 13.80 -0.26 -29.54
C ASP A 906 14.58 1.06 -29.58
N SER A 907 13.96 2.12 -30.13
CA SER A 907 14.58 3.43 -30.24
C SER A 907 14.41 4.19 -28.93
N ASP A 908 15.55 4.53 -28.33
CA ASP A 908 15.63 5.48 -27.23
C ASP A 908 15.15 6.89 -27.64
N ASN A 909 15.15 7.21 -28.93
CA ASN A 909 14.80 8.53 -29.43
C ASN A 909 13.28 8.70 -29.55
N LYS A 910 12.78 9.86 -29.10
CA LYS A 910 11.34 10.21 -29.14
C LYS A 910 11.17 11.58 -29.77
N PHE A 911 10.18 11.73 -30.63
CA PHE A 911 9.69 13.02 -31.08
C PHE A 911 8.56 13.48 -30.16
N PHE A 912 8.51 14.77 -29.89
CA PHE A 912 7.48 15.38 -29.05
C PHE A 912 6.76 16.48 -29.79
N PHE A 913 5.47 16.59 -29.50
CA PHE A 913 4.67 17.78 -29.73
C PHE A 913 4.14 18.24 -28.38
N ARG A 914 4.20 19.54 -28.10
CA ARG A 914 3.73 20.09 -26.84
C ARG A 914 3.07 21.44 -27.07
N TYR A 915 1.86 21.58 -26.56
CA TYR A 915 1.15 22.83 -26.45
C TYR A 915 1.03 23.22 -24.98
N ARG A 916 1.47 24.43 -24.62
CA ARG A 916 1.31 25.00 -23.28
C ARG A 916 0.52 26.30 -23.38
N TYR A 917 -0.38 26.51 -22.44
CA TYR A 917 -1.06 27.79 -22.23
C TYR A 917 -0.94 28.17 -20.77
N THR A 918 -0.33 29.32 -20.49
CA THR A 918 -0.19 29.86 -19.13
C THR A 918 -0.99 31.16 -19.02
N ASN A 919 -1.86 31.27 -18.02
CA ASN A 919 -2.65 32.49 -17.77
C ASN A 919 -2.74 32.82 -16.27
N ASN A 920 -3.28 34.00 -15.97
CA ASN A 920 -3.59 34.40 -14.59
C ASN A 920 -5.00 33.93 -14.20
N SER A 921 -5.17 33.42 -12.96
CA SER A 921 -6.44 32.87 -12.46
C SER A 921 -7.62 33.82 -12.49
N THR A 922 -7.38 35.13 -12.44
CA THR A 922 -8.45 36.15 -12.42
C THR A 922 -8.79 36.69 -13.81
N TRP A 923 -7.97 36.39 -14.83
CA TRP A 923 -8.12 37.00 -16.15
C TRP A 923 -7.82 35.99 -17.25
N GLU A 924 -8.85 35.27 -17.70
CA GLU A 924 -8.71 34.16 -18.64
C GLU A 924 -8.10 34.56 -20.00
N THR A 925 -8.26 35.82 -20.41
CA THR A 925 -7.78 36.35 -21.69
C THR A 925 -6.35 36.90 -21.65
N ASN A 926 -5.72 37.01 -20.47
CA ASN A 926 -4.33 37.45 -20.34
C ASN A 926 -3.42 36.24 -20.07
N GLY A 927 -2.92 35.65 -21.15
CA GLY A 927 -2.06 34.47 -21.13
C GLY A 927 -1.15 34.41 -22.34
N TYR A 928 -0.18 33.50 -22.32
CA TYR A 928 0.66 33.19 -23.48
C TYR A 928 0.60 31.69 -23.79
N SER A 929 0.82 31.37 -25.06
CA SER A 929 0.90 29.99 -25.53
C SER A 929 2.28 29.67 -26.10
N GLU A 930 2.66 28.41 -26.01
CA GLU A 930 3.88 27.85 -26.57
C GLU A 930 3.48 26.62 -27.39
N VAL A 931 3.95 26.55 -28.65
CA VAL A 931 3.68 25.43 -29.56
C VAL A 931 5.02 24.83 -29.93
N GLN A 932 5.40 23.78 -29.21
CA GLN A 932 6.74 23.22 -29.28
C GLN A 932 6.74 21.88 -30.01
N VAL A 933 7.76 21.66 -30.84
CA VAL A 933 8.14 20.33 -31.31
C VAL A 933 9.53 20.02 -30.78
N GLY A 934 9.75 18.80 -30.34
CA GLY A 934 11.01 18.43 -29.73
C GLY A 934 11.49 17.03 -30.03
N TYR A 935 12.68 16.76 -29.53
CA TYR A 935 13.39 15.50 -29.68
C TYR A 935 14.01 15.10 -28.34
N LEU A 936 13.80 13.85 -27.91
CA LEU A 936 14.49 13.24 -26.78
C LEU A 936 15.82 12.66 -27.25
N ALA A 937 16.89 13.06 -26.58
CA ALA A 937 18.17 12.38 -26.61
C ALA A 937 18.57 11.97 -25.19
N TYR A 938 19.33 10.89 -25.06
CA TYR A 938 19.99 10.54 -23.81
C TYR A 938 21.43 11.01 -23.84
N LEU A 939 21.92 11.58 -22.74
CA LEU A 939 23.30 12.01 -22.63
C LEU A 939 24.21 10.79 -22.48
N LYS A 940 24.85 10.41 -23.58
CA LYS A 940 25.95 9.45 -23.55
C LYS A 940 27.13 10.13 -22.85
N PHE A 941 27.36 9.73 -21.60
CA PHE A 941 28.57 10.09 -20.86
C PHE A 941 29.66 9.16 -21.32
#